data_AF-A0A9W7DV30-F1
#
_entry.id   AF-A0A9W7DV30-F1
#
_cell.length_a   1.000
_cell.length_b   1.000
_cell.length_c   1.000
_cell.angle_alpha   90.00
_cell.angle_beta   90.00
_cell.angle_gamma   90.00
#
_symmetry.space_group_name_H-M   'P 1'
#
loop_
_entity.id
_entity.type
_entity.pdbx_description
1 polymer ?
#
loop_
_entity_poly.entity_id
_entity_poly.type
_entity_poly.pdbx_seq_one_letter_code
_entity_poly.pdbx_strand_id
1 'polypeptide(L)'
;MSVSTAMSAGDDFEVPIDSGVDGIGGIDGESDSDDDVDPLLEENVAKEMLSAFSSMNVNGDPLHSKEWVEERNLKLVQSMLELEHPTITDQMVGFLSTESVMGDLLQCMVVEDEGWKLGDPAVARMGVEQSSGKEMERSYKVAMLLSGDGEKREPRHSFVMDNIDVIVKSLMKCFAKSSRANLHHTIHLLTSLLTTMPDKVIDIIGRNTSAVKRNFGAMLNSIGNDAVERFITEICCMRGLECAGDRKWKFNCAMSDWRMLLEIGSVVFNEDKTDDEANAAARVIIELVTTLSTSESGEILLSPLGYCPELSTGLIEGACRMDWSLSRRVDCANVLLEIVKRSRDEEITIQSSQSQFMMSEPTPIQIANKLMSVKELLFQNILSNMPKISACLTTSEASPDTLNDLRHPGRIVVKEGFTVARLMLIALIAESVDWKPEEALDKIEPAVWEVLTRWFFEYHENNMYHVHFYKILFRALRCNHEKSLMELLKTNKFITECLHAFDEKKGAGRFFNKGSIIKCCNAIRLQMSTLAPSALMRSFLLSHDGWKAFQNELKTITKRNLDRGMGIDVPSGNMGIENYMIQSNATGDQTNVEIGSEFAKDMGFADEIAWPDDAEPKKKKKKKKKKKKKKKGDANGNASESSESSGAEGTDDGEEDDGEEEDGE
;
A
#
# COMPACT_ATOMS: atom_id res chain seq x y z
N MET A 1 -12.26 67.67 14.98
CA MET A 1 -11.00 68.40 14.74
C MET A 1 -10.05 67.44 14.07
N SER A 2 -9.66 67.78 12.83
CA SER A 2 -8.43 67.42 12.07
C SER A 2 -7.82 66.01 12.16
N VAL A 3 -7.28 65.36 11.11
CA VAL A 3 -7.21 65.49 9.64
C VAL A 3 -6.46 64.23 9.17
N SER A 4 -6.95 63.60 8.09
CA SER A 4 -6.29 62.89 6.95
C SER A 4 -4.97 62.12 7.14
N THR A 5 -4.85 60.90 6.57
CA THR A 5 -4.29 60.66 5.21
C THR A 5 -4.38 59.18 4.80
N ALA A 6 -4.74 58.97 3.53
CA ALA A 6 -4.98 57.72 2.82
C ALA A 6 -3.70 57.09 2.23
N MET A 7 -3.74 55.79 1.90
CA MET A 7 -3.25 55.24 0.63
C MET A 7 -4.05 53.97 0.27
N SER A 8 -4.63 53.98 -0.92
CA SER A 8 -5.37 52.89 -1.58
C SER A 8 -4.89 52.83 -3.03
N ALA A 9 -4.51 51.65 -3.48
CA ALA A 9 -4.35 51.21 -4.87
C ALA A 9 -4.63 49.69 -4.83
N GLY A 10 -5.52 49.08 -5.60
CA GLY A 10 -6.01 49.40 -6.94
C GLY A 10 -5.35 48.43 -7.91
N ASP A 11 -6.06 47.37 -8.29
CA ASP A 11 -5.93 46.75 -9.62
C ASP A 11 -7.12 45.82 -9.88
N ASP A 12 -7.92 46.26 -10.86
CA ASP A 12 -9.02 45.59 -11.51
C ASP A 12 -8.49 44.68 -12.63
N PHE A 13 -9.06 43.49 -12.81
CA PHE A 13 -8.95 42.75 -14.07
C PHE A 13 -10.34 42.21 -14.45
N GLU A 14 -11.03 42.99 -15.29
CA GLU A 14 -12.21 42.56 -16.04
C GLU A 14 -11.77 41.73 -17.26
N VAL A 15 -12.45 40.61 -17.51
CA VAL A 15 -12.38 39.87 -18.78
C VAL A 15 -13.74 40.02 -19.46
N PRO A 16 -13.82 40.56 -20.69
CA PRO A 16 -15.07 40.59 -21.44
C PRO A 16 -15.23 39.33 -22.29
N ILE A 17 -16.47 38.87 -22.30
CA ILE A 17 -17.06 37.96 -23.28
C ILE A 17 -17.16 38.69 -24.61
N ASP A 18 -16.75 38.06 -25.72
CA ASP A 18 -17.32 38.39 -27.02
C ASP A 18 -17.50 37.16 -27.91
N SER A 19 -18.63 37.18 -28.59
CA SER A 19 -19.23 36.20 -29.47
C SER A 19 -19.00 36.59 -30.92
N GLY A 20 -18.75 35.64 -31.82
CA GLY A 20 -18.74 35.98 -33.25
C GLY A 20 -18.37 34.84 -34.19
N VAL A 21 -19.37 34.43 -34.95
CA VAL A 21 -19.41 33.37 -35.97
C VAL A 21 -18.87 33.89 -37.32
N ASP A 22 -18.18 33.02 -38.08
CA ASP A 22 -18.30 32.79 -39.54
C ASP A 22 -16.95 32.42 -40.19
N GLY A 23 -16.94 31.36 -41.02
CA GLY A 23 -15.82 31.09 -41.92
C GLY A 23 -15.66 29.63 -42.36
N ILE A 24 -16.63 29.12 -43.12
CA ILE A 24 -16.53 27.86 -43.87
C ILE A 24 -15.45 28.02 -44.96
N GLY A 25 -14.45 27.15 -44.95
CA GLY A 25 -13.46 27.01 -46.03
C GLY A 25 -12.91 25.60 -46.04
N GLY A 26 -13.48 24.75 -46.90
CA GLY A 26 -12.99 23.41 -47.17
C GLY A 26 -11.65 23.44 -47.91
N ILE A 27 -10.72 22.61 -47.46
CA ILE A 27 -9.53 22.23 -48.20
C ILE A 27 -9.42 20.71 -48.06
N ASP A 28 -9.76 20.02 -49.14
CA ASP A 28 -9.41 18.63 -49.38
C ASP A 28 -7.88 18.56 -49.48
N GLY A 29 -7.23 17.94 -48.50
CA GLY A 29 -5.83 17.57 -48.54
C GLY A 29 -5.72 16.10 -48.86
N GLU A 30 -5.42 15.79 -50.12
CA GLU A 30 -5.02 14.46 -50.57
C GLU A 30 -3.82 13.97 -49.74
N SER A 31 -3.96 12.77 -49.17
CA SER A 31 -2.90 12.07 -48.46
C SER A 31 -1.97 11.41 -49.48
N ASP A 32 -0.90 12.09 -49.85
CA ASP A 32 0.25 11.48 -50.53
C ASP A 32 1.04 10.65 -49.50
N SER A 33 0.82 9.34 -49.55
CA SER A 33 1.65 8.34 -48.89
C SER A 33 2.70 7.84 -49.87
N ASP A 34 3.86 8.48 -49.92
CA ASP A 34 5.08 8.00 -50.60
C ASP A 34 6.31 8.49 -49.81
N ASP A 35 6.54 7.91 -48.62
CA ASP A 35 7.83 7.98 -47.94
C ASP A 35 8.68 6.77 -48.37
N ASP A 36 9.11 6.78 -49.64
CA ASP A 36 10.20 5.93 -50.10
C ASP A 36 11.51 6.43 -49.48
N VAL A 37 12.06 5.66 -48.54
CA VAL A 37 13.40 5.88 -47.96
C VAL A 37 14.43 5.94 -49.09
N ASP A 38 15.11 7.08 -49.23
CA ASP A 38 16.10 7.35 -50.27
C ASP A 38 17.21 6.26 -50.29
N PRO A 39 17.31 5.43 -51.35
CA PRO A 39 18.33 4.39 -51.48
C PRO A 39 19.77 4.92 -51.39
N LEU A 40 19.98 6.22 -51.60
CA LEU A 40 21.28 6.88 -51.49
C LEU A 40 21.78 6.96 -50.04
N LEU A 41 20.88 7.00 -49.04
CA LEU A 41 21.25 6.98 -47.63
C LEU A 41 21.81 5.62 -47.21
N GLU A 42 21.22 4.52 -47.69
CA GLU A 42 21.73 3.15 -47.43
C GLU A 42 23.08 2.91 -48.12
N GLU A 43 23.28 3.43 -49.34
CA GLU A 43 24.56 3.31 -50.06
C GLU A 43 25.67 4.14 -49.40
N ASN A 44 25.35 5.30 -48.82
CA ASN A 44 26.31 6.15 -48.14
C ASN A 44 26.79 5.56 -46.81
N VAL A 45 25.89 4.97 -46.01
CA VAL A 45 26.27 4.26 -44.77
C VAL A 45 27.18 3.07 -45.09
N ALA A 46 26.85 2.28 -46.13
CA ALA A 46 27.68 1.17 -46.58
C ALA A 46 29.08 1.65 -47.07
N LYS A 47 29.16 2.79 -47.77
CA LYS A 47 30.43 3.38 -48.21
C LYS A 47 31.30 3.90 -47.07
N GLU A 48 30.71 4.54 -46.05
CA GLU A 48 31.47 5.00 -44.89
C GLU A 48 32.04 3.84 -44.08
N MET A 49 31.27 2.75 -43.89
CA MET A 49 31.80 1.54 -43.28
C MET A 49 32.93 0.93 -44.11
N LEU A 50 32.78 0.82 -45.44
CA LEU A 50 33.82 0.31 -46.36
C LEU A 50 35.10 1.18 -46.38
N SER A 51 34.96 2.49 -46.20
CA SER A 51 36.08 3.42 -46.04
C SER A 51 36.84 3.18 -44.74
N ALA A 52 36.11 2.96 -43.62
CA ALA A 52 36.71 2.55 -42.35
C ALA A 52 37.46 1.21 -42.50
N PHE A 53 36.89 0.22 -43.20
CA PHE A 53 37.56 -1.05 -43.54
C PHE A 53 38.88 -0.86 -44.31
N SER A 54 38.90 0.07 -45.27
CA SER A 54 40.07 0.31 -46.13
C SER A 54 41.20 1.04 -45.40
N SER A 55 40.87 1.91 -44.44
CA SER A 55 41.85 2.69 -43.67
C SER A 55 42.56 1.89 -42.57
N MET A 56 42.03 0.74 -42.15
CA MET A 56 42.65 -0.15 -41.16
C MET A 56 43.71 -1.10 -41.74
N ASN A 57 43.96 -1.04 -43.06
CA ASN A 57 44.90 -1.92 -43.75
C ASN A 57 46.33 -1.37 -43.68
N VAL A 58 47.02 -1.54 -42.54
CA VAL A 58 48.40 -1.09 -42.33
C VAL A 58 49.37 -2.26 -42.49
N ASN A 59 50.18 -2.18 -43.55
CA ASN A 59 51.45 -2.85 -43.83
C ASN A 59 51.97 -3.91 -42.82
N GLY A 60 51.82 -5.19 -43.19
CA GLY A 60 52.99 -6.07 -43.30
C GLY A 60 53.46 -6.93 -42.11
N ASP A 61 52.68 -7.12 -41.05
CA ASP A 61 52.91 -8.17 -40.03
C ASP A 61 51.56 -8.80 -39.59
N PRO A 62 51.53 -10.01 -39.00
CA PRO A 62 50.53 -11.03 -39.33
C PRO A 62 49.10 -10.54 -39.09
N LEU A 63 48.42 -10.24 -40.20
CA LEU A 63 47.02 -9.79 -40.38
C LEU A 63 45.94 -10.72 -39.77
N HIS A 64 46.35 -11.66 -38.93
CA HIS A 64 45.53 -12.70 -38.32
C HIS A 64 45.92 -12.99 -36.86
N SER A 65 46.71 -12.13 -36.20
CA SER A 65 46.87 -12.27 -34.75
C SER A 65 45.51 -12.06 -34.09
N LYS A 66 45.22 -12.87 -33.06
CA LYS A 66 43.95 -12.81 -32.32
C LYS A 66 43.68 -11.40 -31.79
N GLU A 67 44.72 -10.75 -31.27
CA GLU A 67 44.68 -9.38 -30.73
C GLU A 67 44.28 -8.35 -31.81
N TRP A 68 44.80 -8.46 -33.04
CA TRP A 68 44.44 -7.54 -34.12
C TRP A 68 42.98 -7.71 -34.54
N VAL A 69 42.48 -8.95 -34.58
CA VAL A 69 41.07 -9.24 -34.91
C VAL A 69 40.14 -8.65 -33.84
N GLU A 70 40.49 -8.80 -32.57
CA GLU A 70 39.73 -8.23 -31.44
C GLU A 70 39.74 -6.68 -31.49
N GLU A 71 40.90 -6.04 -31.67
CA GLU A 71 41.00 -4.58 -31.78
C GLU A 71 40.21 -4.04 -32.99
N ARG A 72 40.29 -4.70 -34.14
CA ARG A 72 39.55 -4.34 -35.34
C ARG A 72 38.04 -4.43 -35.10
N ASN A 73 37.57 -5.54 -34.52
CA ASN A 73 36.15 -5.76 -34.26
C ASN A 73 35.59 -4.70 -33.29
N LEU A 74 36.32 -4.39 -32.22
CA LEU A 74 35.96 -3.34 -31.28
C LEU A 74 35.84 -1.97 -31.97
N LYS A 75 36.80 -1.60 -32.83
CA LYS A 75 36.74 -0.35 -33.60
C LYS A 75 35.54 -0.31 -34.53
N LEU A 76 35.20 -1.41 -35.20
CA LEU A 76 34.03 -1.48 -36.08
C LEU A 76 32.72 -1.30 -35.31
N VAL A 77 32.59 -1.93 -34.14
CA VAL A 77 31.43 -1.73 -33.25
C VAL A 77 31.33 -0.27 -32.79
N GLN A 78 32.45 0.34 -32.40
CA GLN A 78 32.46 1.74 -32.00
C GLN A 78 32.10 2.69 -33.14
N SER A 79 32.65 2.50 -34.34
CA SER A 79 32.31 3.30 -35.52
C SER A 79 30.83 3.14 -35.92
N MET A 80 30.28 1.93 -35.81
CA MET A 80 28.85 1.69 -36.02
C MET A 80 27.99 2.50 -35.03
N LEU A 81 28.37 2.54 -33.75
CA LEU A 81 27.68 3.32 -32.72
C LEU A 81 27.95 4.83 -32.84
N GLU A 82 28.92 5.27 -33.63
CA GLU A 82 29.17 6.69 -33.88
C GLU A 82 28.26 7.25 -35.00
N LEU A 83 27.58 6.40 -35.77
CA LEU A 83 26.56 6.81 -36.72
C LEU A 83 25.41 7.58 -36.02
N GLU A 84 24.76 8.48 -36.75
CA GLU A 84 23.62 9.26 -36.25
C GLU A 84 22.42 8.33 -35.92
N HIS A 85 22.17 7.35 -36.79
CA HIS A 85 21.11 6.36 -36.66
C HIS A 85 21.65 4.94 -36.88
N PRO A 86 22.28 4.31 -35.86
CA PRO A 86 22.78 2.95 -36.00
C PRO A 86 21.62 1.98 -36.27
N THR A 87 21.78 1.09 -37.24
CA THR A 87 20.80 0.04 -37.60
C THR A 87 21.49 -1.30 -37.79
N ILE A 88 20.77 -2.41 -37.57
CA ILE A 88 21.25 -3.76 -37.85
C ILE A 88 20.75 -4.17 -39.23
N THR A 89 21.67 -4.30 -40.19
CA THR A 89 21.39 -4.83 -41.53
C THR A 89 21.59 -6.35 -41.57
N ASP A 90 21.02 -7.05 -42.56
CA ASP A 90 21.17 -8.50 -42.72
C ASP A 90 22.64 -8.95 -42.79
N GLN A 91 23.49 -8.16 -43.43
CA GLN A 91 24.93 -8.45 -43.54
C GLN A 91 25.64 -8.36 -42.18
N MET A 92 25.14 -7.52 -41.27
CA MET A 92 25.70 -7.33 -39.94
C MET A 92 25.28 -8.42 -38.97
N VAL A 93 24.14 -9.09 -39.18
CA VAL A 93 23.65 -10.15 -38.26
C VAL A 93 24.71 -11.24 -38.05
N GLY A 94 25.33 -11.73 -39.13
CA GLY A 94 26.38 -12.74 -39.03
C GLY A 94 27.63 -12.25 -38.31
N PHE A 95 28.02 -11.00 -38.54
CA PHE A 95 29.17 -10.38 -37.85
C PHE A 95 28.90 -10.19 -36.35
N LEU A 96 27.78 -9.56 -36.01
CA LEU A 96 27.38 -9.28 -34.63
C LEU A 96 27.07 -10.55 -33.83
N SER A 97 26.65 -11.64 -34.48
CA SER A 97 26.41 -12.93 -33.81
C SER A 97 27.71 -13.65 -33.44
N THR A 98 28.88 -13.13 -33.83
CA THR A 98 30.16 -13.64 -33.35
C THR A 98 30.31 -13.32 -31.87
N GLU A 99 30.56 -14.31 -31.02
CA GLU A 99 30.59 -14.18 -29.55
C GLU A 99 31.48 -13.03 -29.05
N SER A 100 32.67 -12.85 -29.65
CA SER A 100 33.57 -11.74 -29.30
C SER A 100 32.98 -10.37 -29.64
N VAL A 101 32.36 -10.23 -30.82
CA VAL A 101 31.79 -8.97 -31.31
C VAL A 101 30.55 -8.58 -30.51
N MET A 102 29.70 -9.57 -30.19
CA MET A 102 28.57 -9.36 -29.28
C MET A 102 29.05 -8.97 -27.88
N GLY A 103 30.13 -9.58 -27.41
CA GLY A 103 30.82 -9.17 -26.20
C GLY A 103 31.21 -7.70 -26.24
N ASP A 104 31.89 -7.26 -27.30
CA ASP A 104 32.32 -5.87 -27.50
C ASP A 104 31.11 -4.89 -27.56
N LEU A 105 30.03 -5.29 -28.25
CA LEU A 105 28.80 -4.50 -28.32
C LEU A 105 28.15 -4.32 -26.95
N LEU A 106 28.04 -5.40 -26.17
CA LEU A 106 27.42 -5.37 -24.84
C LEU A 106 28.35 -4.74 -23.79
N GLN A 107 29.67 -4.77 -23.99
CA GLN A 107 30.64 -4.06 -23.16
C GLN A 107 30.47 -2.53 -23.24
N CYS A 108 29.90 -2.02 -24.33
CA CYS A 108 29.51 -0.60 -24.41
C CYS A 108 28.38 -0.24 -23.43
N MET A 109 27.65 -1.23 -22.89
CA MET A 109 26.71 -1.05 -21.78
C MET A 109 27.31 -1.46 -20.43
N VAL A 110 28.15 -2.51 -20.40
CA VAL A 110 28.78 -3.06 -19.20
C VAL A 110 30.25 -2.65 -19.13
N VAL A 111 30.57 -1.65 -18.31
CA VAL A 111 31.98 -1.30 -18.01
C VAL A 111 32.38 -2.00 -16.72
N GLU A 112 33.05 -3.17 -16.84
CA GLU A 112 33.70 -3.85 -15.72
C GLU A 112 35.08 -3.22 -15.45
N ASP A 113 35.33 -2.81 -14.21
CA ASP A 113 36.61 -2.22 -13.81
C ASP A 113 37.53 -3.32 -13.26
N GLU A 114 38.46 -3.84 -14.07
CA GLU A 114 39.44 -4.87 -13.63
C GLU A 114 40.47 -4.33 -12.61
N GLY A 115 40.47 -3.03 -12.27
CA GLY A 115 41.52 -2.38 -11.49
C GLY A 115 41.15 -1.76 -10.14
N TRP A 116 39.87 -1.72 -9.73
CA TRP A 116 39.47 -0.91 -8.58
C TRP A 116 39.68 -1.62 -7.22
N LYS A 117 40.59 -1.10 -6.40
CA LYS A 117 40.79 -1.59 -5.02
C LYS A 117 39.73 -1.00 -4.08
N LEU A 118 39.00 -1.90 -3.44
CA LEU A 118 37.96 -1.66 -2.43
C LEU A 118 38.53 -0.82 -1.26
N GLY A 119 38.28 0.50 -1.27
CA GLY A 119 38.86 1.41 -0.26
C GLY A 119 37.98 2.56 0.20
N ASP A 120 36.94 2.96 -0.55
CA ASP A 120 36.08 4.07 -0.13
C ASP A 120 34.61 3.87 -0.56
N PRO A 121 33.71 3.49 0.36
CA PRO A 121 32.29 3.23 0.05
C PRO A 121 31.52 4.49 -0.38
N ALA A 122 31.99 5.68 0.00
CA ALA A 122 31.25 6.94 -0.20
C ALA A 122 31.40 7.52 -1.62
N VAL A 123 32.41 7.10 -2.38
CA VAL A 123 32.71 7.64 -3.72
C VAL A 123 32.10 6.79 -4.85
N ALA A 124 31.68 5.55 -4.55
CA ALA A 124 31.17 4.58 -5.54
C ALA A 124 29.77 4.90 -6.11
N ARG A 125 29.11 5.97 -5.65
CA ARG A 125 27.75 6.34 -6.07
C ARG A 125 27.60 7.82 -6.41
N MET A 126 28.69 8.51 -6.75
CA MET A 126 28.55 9.78 -7.50
C MET A 126 28.03 9.44 -8.89
N GLY A 127 26.88 10.01 -9.21
CA GLY A 127 26.01 9.57 -10.29
C GLY A 127 26.57 9.72 -11.70
N VAL A 128 25.62 9.59 -12.63
CA VAL A 128 25.66 9.73 -14.10
C VAL A 128 26.52 10.91 -14.63
N GLU A 129 26.99 11.83 -13.79
CA GLU A 129 27.74 13.03 -14.17
C GLU A 129 29.22 12.82 -14.48
N GLN A 130 29.82 11.64 -14.25
CA GLN A 130 31.25 11.40 -14.53
C GLN A 130 31.54 10.35 -15.62
N SER A 131 30.54 9.69 -16.22
CA SER A 131 30.78 8.95 -17.47
C SER A 131 31.05 9.96 -18.57
N SER A 132 32.08 9.74 -19.38
CA SER A 132 32.35 10.64 -20.51
C SER A 132 31.10 10.70 -21.40
N GLY A 133 30.72 11.88 -21.92
CA GLY A 133 29.49 12.03 -22.71
C GLY A 133 29.37 11.02 -23.87
N LYS A 134 30.52 10.58 -24.41
CA LYS A 134 30.61 9.56 -25.46
C LYS A 134 30.27 8.14 -24.99
N GLU A 135 30.66 7.74 -23.78
CA GLU A 135 30.31 6.40 -23.24
C GLU A 135 28.81 6.31 -22.96
N MET A 136 28.22 7.37 -22.41
CA MET A 136 26.78 7.45 -22.19
C MET A 136 26.00 7.41 -23.51
N GLU A 137 26.46 8.15 -24.53
CA GLU A 137 25.89 8.14 -25.87
C GLU A 137 25.96 6.74 -26.52
N ARG A 138 27.12 6.07 -26.42
CA ARG A 138 27.28 4.69 -26.93
C ARG A 138 26.35 3.72 -26.21
N SER A 139 26.27 3.78 -24.89
CA SER A 139 25.35 2.94 -24.10
C SER A 139 23.89 3.17 -24.50
N TYR A 140 23.48 4.42 -24.70
CA TYR A 140 22.15 4.77 -25.18
C TYR A 140 21.88 4.18 -26.56
N LYS A 141 22.81 4.37 -27.51
CA LYS A 141 22.68 3.85 -28.87
C LYS A 141 22.60 2.32 -28.92
N VAL A 142 23.34 1.60 -28.08
CA VAL A 142 23.19 0.13 -27.96
C VAL A 142 21.81 -0.23 -27.43
N ALA A 143 21.32 0.44 -26.39
CA ALA A 143 19.99 0.18 -25.85
C ALA A 143 18.89 0.42 -26.90
N MET A 144 18.98 1.51 -27.66
CA MET A 144 18.03 1.81 -28.74
C MET A 144 18.13 0.81 -29.91
N LEU A 145 19.36 0.46 -30.31
CA LEU A 145 19.63 -0.50 -31.38
C LEU A 145 19.02 -1.88 -31.07
N LEU A 146 19.04 -2.30 -29.81
CA LEU A 146 18.54 -3.61 -29.38
C LEU A 146 17.05 -3.60 -28.99
N SER A 147 16.51 -2.48 -28.45
CA SER A 147 15.10 -2.34 -28.06
C SER A 147 14.19 -2.14 -29.29
N GLY A 148 14.67 -1.33 -30.23
CA GLY A 148 14.15 -1.10 -31.58
C GLY A 148 12.73 -0.58 -31.70
N ASP A 149 12.63 0.73 -31.47
CA ASP A 149 11.44 1.56 -31.73
C ASP A 149 11.25 1.92 -33.22
N GLY A 150 11.98 1.30 -34.15
CA GLY A 150 11.95 1.60 -35.59
C GLY A 150 11.08 0.68 -36.46
N GLU A 151 10.66 1.17 -37.62
CA GLU A 151 9.74 0.50 -38.58
C GLU A 151 10.33 -0.74 -39.27
N LYS A 152 11.65 -0.81 -39.48
CA LYS A 152 12.34 -1.96 -40.10
C LYS A 152 12.71 -3.02 -39.06
N ARG A 153 11.75 -3.87 -38.67
CA ARG A 153 11.92 -4.84 -37.56
C ARG A 153 12.70 -6.12 -37.88
N GLU A 154 12.78 -6.55 -39.14
CA GLU A 154 13.08 -7.97 -39.44
C GLU A 154 14.51 -8.47 -39.10
N PRO A 155 15.62 -7.84 -39.54
CA PRO A 155 16.97 -8.38 -39.29
C PRO A 155 17.37 -8.26 -37.81
N ARG A 156 17.05 -7.13 -37.20
CA ARG A 156 17.26 -6.88 -35.77
C ARG A 156 16.50 -7.88 -34.90
N HIS A 157 15.22 -8.09 -35.19
CA HIS A 157 14.40 -9.00 -34.40
C HIS A 157 14.94 -10.43 -34.46
N SER A 158 15.35 -10.91 -35.64
CA SER A 158 16.03 -12.21 -35.75
C SER A 158 17.32 -12.24 -34.93
N PHE A 159 18.18 -11.23 -35.07
CA PHE A 159 19.42 -11.14 -34.31
C PHE A 159 19.20 -11.21 -32.79
N VAL A 160 18.29 -10.39 -32.26
CA VAL A 160 17.99 -10.36 -30.82
C VAL A 160 17.37 -11.69 -30.38
N MET A 161 16.46 -12.26 -31.17
CA MET A 161 15.83 -13.56 -30.88
C MET A 161 16.83 -14.70 -30.76
N ASP A 162 17.82 -14.73 -31.64
CA ASP A 162 18.85 -15.77 -31.70
C ASP A 162 19.90 -15.61 -30.59
N ASN A 163 20.09 -14.38 -30.08
CA ASN A 163 21.13 -14.04 -29.12
C ASN A 163 20.62 -13.62 -27.73
N ILE A 164 19.32 -13.71 -27.46
CA ILE A 164 18.70 -13.20 -26.24
C ILE A 164 19.33 -13.76 -24.96
N ASP A 165 19.74 -15.02 -24.96
CA ASP A 165 20.43 -15.67 -23.84
C ASP A 165 21.69 -14.93 -23.42
N VAL A 166 22.50 -14.52 -24.41
CA VAL A 166 23.77 -13.83 -24.18
C VAL A 166 23.51 -12.39 -23.78
N ILE A 167 22.57 -11.72 -24.46
CA ILE A 167 22.18 -10.34 -24.18
C ILE A 167 21.69 -10.22 -22.74
N VAL A 168 20.67 -10.98 -22.32
CA VAL A 168 20.09 -10.89 -20.98
C VAL A 168 21.13 -11.24 -19.91
N LYS A 169 21.91 -12.31 -20.08
CA LYS A 169 22.98 -12.66 -19.12
C LYS A 169 24.03 -11.57 -18.96
N SER A 170 24.34 -10.86 -20.04
CA SER A 170 25.30 -9.74 -20.00
C SER A 170 24.70 -8.52 -19.32
N LEU A 171 23.44 -8.19 -19.61
CA LEU A 171 22.72 -7.11 -18.93
C LEU A 171 22.58 -7.37 -17.43
N MET A 172 22.43 -8.62 -17.00
CA MET A 172 22.41 -8.95 -15.58
C MET A 172 23.74 -8.64 -14.86
N LYS A 173 24.87 -8.57 -15.58
CA LYS A 173 26.16 -8.14 -15.01
C LYS A 173 26.19 -6.65 -14.70
N CYS A 174 25.34 -5.83 -15.33
CA CYS A 174 25.22 -4.40 -15.03
C CYS A 174 24.89 -4.11 -13.56
N PHE A 175 24.25 -5.05 -12.86
CA PHE A 175 23.88 -4.93 -11.44
C PHE A 175 24.96 -5.41 -10.47
N ALA A 176 26.13 -5.83 -10.97
CA ALA A 176 27.26 -6.13 -10.11
C ALA A 176 27.72 -4.86 -9.36
N LYS A 177 28.16 -5.00 -8.11
CA LYS A 177 28.63 -3.85 -7.30
C LYS A 177 29.82 -3.10 -7.93
N SER A 178 30.58 -3.76 -8.81
CA SER A 178 31.73 -3.21 -9.53
C SER A 178 31.38 -2.60 -10.89
N SER A 179 30.12 -2.72 -11.34
CA SER A 179 29.68 -2.25 -12.65
C SER A 179 29.49 -0.74 -12.64
N ARG A 180 29.97 -0.07 -13.70
CA ARG A 180 29.68 1.35 -13.99
C ARG A 180 28.60 1.54 -15.06
N ALA A 181 27.83 0.50 -15.34
CA ALA A 181 26.79 0.52 -16.36
C ALA A 181 25.73 1.59 -16.07
N ASN A 182 25.21 2.20 -17.13
CA ASN A 182 24.03 3.05 -17.02
C ASN A 182 22.79 2.16 -16.82
N LEU A 183 22.25 2.18 -15.60
CA LEU A 183 21.11 1.35 -15.22
C LEU A 183 19.82 1.77 -15.94
N HIS A 184 19.63 3.04 -16.31
CA HIS A 184 18.46 3.45 -17.08
C HIS A 184 18.42 2.80 -18.45
N HIS A 185 19.54 2.82 -19.19
CA HIS A 185 19.62 2.18 -20.51
C HIS A 185 19.49 0.66 -20.41
N THR A 186 20.11 0.06 -19.38
CA THR A 186 20.02 -1.39 -19.11
C THR A 186 18.58 -1.81 -18.85
N ILE A 187 17.88 -1.09 -17.96
CA ILE A 187 16.50 -1.38 -17.60
C ILE A 187 15.56 -1.14 -18.79
N HIS A 188 15.75 -0.05 -19.55
CA HIS A 188 14.95 0.20 -20.75
C HIS A 188 15.02 -0.98 -21.74
N LEU A 189 16.24 -1.47 -22.01
CA LEU A 189 16.43 -2.63 -22.87
C LEU A 189 15.82 -3.90 -22.26
N LEU A 190 16.01 -4.15 -20.96
CA LEU A 190 15.40 -5.31 -20.29
C LEU A 190 13.87 -5.27 -20.34
N THR A 191 13.24 -4.11 -20.10
CA THR A 191 11.79 -3.93 -20.23
C THR A 191 11.34 -4.19 -21.66
N SER A 192 12.03 -3.64 -22.67
CA SER A 192 11.70 -3.90 -24.08
C SER A 192 11.80 -5.39 -24.45
N LEU A 193 12.86 -6.07 -24.00
CA LEU A 193 13.03 -7.51 -24.20
C LEU A 193 11.95 -8.32 -23.47
N LEU A 194 11.57 -7.91 -22.25
CA LEU A 194 10.55 -8.56 -21.45
C LEU A 194 9.16 -8.41 -22.10
N THR A 195 8.84 -7.25 -22.68
CA THR A 195 7.60 -7.03 -23.41
C THR A 195 7.54 -7.81 -24.73
N THR A 196 8.67 -7.89 -25.45
CA THR A 196 8.72 -8.55 -26.76
C THR A 196 8.83 -10.08 -26.65
N MET A 197 9.56 -10.58 -25.65
CA MET A 197 9.92 -12.00 -25.48
C MET A 197 9.87 -12.43 -24.00
N PRO A 198 8.73 -12.26 -23.31
CA PRO A 198 8.62 -12.45 -21.86
C PRO A 198 9.08 -13.85 -21.44
N ASP A 199 8.61 -14.87 -22.15
CA ASP A 199 8.86 -16.28 -21.90
C ASP A 199 10.36 -16.64 -21.88
N LYS A 200 11.14 -16.10 -22.83
CA LYS A 200 12.58 -16.37 -22.91
C LYS A 200 13.35 -15.61 -21.82
N VAL A 201 13.00 -14.34 -21.60
CA VAL A 201 13.64 -13.52 -20.55
C VAL A 201 13.41 -14.14 -19.17
N ILE A 202 12.18 -14.55 -18.86
CA ILE A 202 11.81 -15.18 -17.58
C ILE A 202 12.55 -16.50 -17.35
N ASP A 203 12.69 -17.33 -18.38
CA ASP A 203 13.49 -18.56 -18.27
C ASP A 203 14.97 -18.26 -17.94
N ILE A 204 15.53 -17.17 -18.48
CA ILE A 204 16.93 -16.80 -18.21
C ILE A 204 17.09 -16.28 -16.79
N ILE A 205 16.22 -15.35 -16.38
CA ILE A 205 16.38 -14.65 -15.11
C ILE A 205 15.83 -15.45 -13.92
N GLY A 206 14.89 -16.35 -14.15
CA GLY A 206 14.04 -16.91 -13.10
C GLY A 206 13.59 -18.34 -13.30
N ARG A 207 14.25 -19.14 -14.15
CA ARG A 207 13.98 -20.60 -14.29
C ARG A 207 13.92 -21.38 -12.98
N ASN A 208 14.62 -20.91 -11.95
CA ASN A 208 14.66 -21.53 -10.63
C ASN A 208 15.08 -20.51 -9.56
N THR A 209 14.92 -20.91 -8.30
CA THR A 209 15.25 -20.10 -7.12
C THR A 209 16.69 -19.59 -7.13
N SER A 210 17.65 -20.38 -7.62
CA SER A 210 19.06 -19.96 -7.72
C SER A 210 19.27 -18.87 -8.77
N ALA A 211 18.57 -18.93 -9.89
CA ALA A 211 18.61 -17.91 -10.92
C ALA A 211 17.99 -16.60 -10.41
N VAL A 212 16.80 -16.69 -9.80
CA VAL A 212 16.15 -15.57 -9.13
C VAL A 212 17.10 -14.91 -8.13
N LYS A 213 17.64 -15.68 -7.18
CA LYS A 213 18.56 -15.17 -6.15
C LYS A 213 19.77 -14.46 -6.75
N ARG A 214 20.39 -15.04 -7.78
CA ARG A 214 21.55 -14.45 -8.45
C ARG A 214 21.19 -13.12 -9.12
N ASN A 215 20.07 -13.09 -9.83
CA ASN A 215 19.70 -11.98 -10.70
C ASN A 215 19.02 -10.84 -9.92
N PHE A 216 17.96 -11.14 -9.17
CA PHE A 216 17.26 -10.16 -8.33
C PHE A 216 18.10 -9.74 -7.13
N GLY A 217 18.83 -10.66 -6.50
CA GLY A 217 19.73 -10.32 -5.40
C GLY A 217 20.83 -9.32 -5.81
N ALA A 218 21.28 -9.38 -7.07
CA ALA A 218 22.18 -8.36 -7.61
C ALA A 218 21.47 -7.02 -7.75
N MET A 219 20.27 -6.99 -8.34
CA MET A 219 19.44 -5.78 -8.52
C MET A 219 19.12 -5.07 -7.18
N LEU A 220 18.91 -5.82 -6.09
CA LEU A 220 18.68 -5.23 -4.76
C LEU A 220 19.85 -4.39 -4.23
N ASN A 221 21.07 -4.56 -4.76
CA ASN A 221 22.19 -3.68 -4.43
C ASN A 221 22.12 -2.31 -5.11
N SER A 222 21.22 -2.16 -6.08
CA SER A 222 21.01 -0.97 -6.90
C SER A 222 19.58 -0.45 -6.81
N ILE A 223 18.79 -0.91 -5.83
CA ILE A 223 17.37 -0.56 -5.69
C ILE A 223 17.11 0.93 -5.45
N GLY A 224 18.10 1.66 -4.93
CA GLY A 224 18.03 3.13 -4.80
C GLY A 224 17.99 3.88 -6.15
N ASN A 225 18.15 3.19 -7.29
CA ASN A 225 17.90 3.77 -8.60
C ASN A 225 16.44 3.54 -9.02
N ASP A 226 15.71 4.62 -9.32
CA ASP A 226 14.29 4.59 -9.71
C ASP A 226 13.96 3.64 -10.86
N ALA A 227 14.86 3.46 -11.84
CA ALA A 227 14.62 2.53 -12.94
C ALA A 227 14.59 1.08 -12.45
N VAL A 228 15.50 0.73 -11.52
CA VAL A 228 15.57 -0.61 -10.93
C VAL A 228 14.35 -0.88 -10.06
N GLU A 229 13.95 0.08 -9.24
CA GLU A 229 12.73 0.03 -8.42
C GLU A 229 11.50 -0.30 -9.26
N ARG A 230 11.29 0.45 -10.35
CA ARG A 230 10.16 0.26 -11.26
C ARG A 230 10.21 -1.09 -11.97
N PHE A 231 11.38 -1.49 -12.44
CA PHE A 231 11.55 -2.75 -13.13
C PHE A 231 11.28 -3.96 -12.24
N ILE A 232 11.81 -3.97 -11.00
CA ILE A 232 11.52 -5.01 -10.01
C ILE A 232 10.01 -5.11 -9.78
N THR A 233 9.33 -3.97 -9.66
CA THR A 233 7.89 -3.94 -9.47
C THR A 233 7.15 -4.51 -10.67
N GLU A 234 7.50 -4.08 -11.88
CA GLU A 234 6.87 -4.47 -13.14
C GLU A 234 6.99 -5.97 -13.39
N ILE A 235 8.19 -6.52 -13.22
CA ILE A 235 8.47 -7.94 -13.47
C ILE A 235 7.83 -8.85 -12.43
N CYS A 236 7.83 -8.47 -11.15
CA CYS A 236 7.20 -9.26 -10.09
C CYS A 236 5.68 -9.24 -10.21
N CYS A 237 5.10 -8.13 -10.66
CA CYS A 237 3.65 -8.03 -10.88
C CYS A 237 3.23 -8.61 -12.25
N MET A 238 4.17 -8.87 -13.15
CA MET A 238 3.92 -9.32 -14.52
C MET A 238 2.93 -8.40 -15.27
N ARG A 239 3.01 -7.08 -15.03
CA ARG A 239 2.06 -6.10 -15.58
C ARG A 239 2.24 -5.99 -17.10
N GLY A 240 1.17 -6.25 -17.85
CA GLY A 240 1.18 -6.11 -19.31
C GLY A 240 2.01 -7.15 -20.05
N LEU A 241 2.44 -8.23 -19.39
CA LEU A 241 3.26 -9.28 -20.00
C LEU A 241 2.42 -10.49 -20.42
N GLU A 242 2.44 -10.79 -21.71
CA GLU A 242 1.83 -11.99 -22.28
C GLU A 242 2.79 -13.19 -22.14
N CYS A 243 2.86 -13.76 -20.93
CA CYS A 243 3.68 -14.92 -20.62
C CYS A 243 2.84 -16.20 -20.58
N ALA A 244 3.40 -17.33 -21.05
CA ALA A 244 2.78 -18.63 -20.93
C ALA A 244 2.48 -18.97 -19.46
N GLY A 245 1.28 -19.48 -19.17
CA GLY A 245 0.82 -19.71 -17.81
C GLY A 245 1.72 -20.62 -16.98
N ASP A 246 2.33 -21.65 -17.58
CA ASP A 246 3.23 -22.56 -16.87
C ASP A 246 4.56 -21.89 -16.49
N ARG A 247 5.11 -21.03 -17.35
CA ARG A 247 6.34 -20.27 -17.10
C ARG A 247 6.11 -19.21 -16.04
N LYS A 248 5.02 -18.47 -16.15
CA LYS A 248 4.60 -17.49 -15.13
C LYS A 248 4.47 -18.15 -13.76
N TRP A 249 3.80 -19.31 -13.70
CA TRP A 249 3.67 -20.08 -12.47
C TRP A 249 5.04 -20.49 -11.89
N LYS A 250 5.90 -21.12 -12.70
CA LYS A 250 7.25 -21.56 -12.27
C LYS A 250 8.09 -20.40 -11.77
N PHE A 251 8.03 -19.26 -12.45
CA PHE A 251 8.71 -18.04 -12.03
C PHE A 251 8.22 -17.55 -10.66
N ASN A 252 6.90 -17.45 -10.47
CA ASN A 252 6.32 -17.02 -9.20
C ASN A 252 6.65 -17.97 -8.06
N CYS A 253 6.66 -19.29 -8.30
CA CYS A 253 7.14 -20.28 -7.33
C CYS A 253 8.61 -20.04 -6.98
N ALA A 254 9.48 -19.85 -7.98
CA ALA A 254 10.91 -19.57 -7.74
C ALA A 254 11.13 -18.27 -6.93
N MET A 255 10.33 -17.22 -7.17
CA MET A 255 10.36 -15.96 -6.42
C MET A 255 9.89 -16.14 -4.97
N SER A 256 8.83 -16.94 -4.77
CA SER A 256 8.30 -17.26 -3.43
C SER A 256 9.23 -18.15 -2.63
N ASP A 257 9.83 -19.17 -3.25
CA ASP A 257 10.84 -20.04 -2.63
C ASP A 257 12.09 -19.26 -2.21
N TRP A 258 12.47 -18.24 -2.99
CA TRP A 258 13.55 -17.32 -2.62
C TRP A 258 13.14 -16.36 -1.49
N ARG A 259 11.84 -16.29 -1.16
CA ARG A 259 11.26 -15.37 -0.18
C ARG A 259 11.52 -13.92 -0.56
N MET A 260 11.26 -13.57 -1.82
CA MET A 260 11.52 -12.23 -2.38
C MET A 260 11.10 -11.09 -1.44
N LEU A 261 9.90 -11.12 -0.85
CA LEU A 261 9.44 -10.04 0.04
C LEU A 261 10.29 -9.90 1.31
N LEU A 262 10.81 -11.00 1.86
CA LEU A 262 11.74 -10.96 2.98
C LEU A 262 13.07 -10.34 2.56
N GLU A 263 13.58 -10.70 1.38
CA GLU A 263 14.85 -10.18 0.85
C GLU A 263 14.76 -8.68 0.54
N ILE A 264 13.68 -8.21 -0.08
CA ILE A 264 13.42 -6.77 -0.27
C ILE A 264 13.22 -6.09 1.09
N GLY A 265 12.45 -6.69 1.98
CA GLY A 265 12.22 -6.18 3.34
C GLY A 265 13.51 -6.02 4.13
N SER A 266 14.44 -6.96 3.98
CA SER A 266 15.75 -6.90 4.61
C SER A 266 16.51 -5.63 4.23
N VAL A 267 16.35 -5.10 3.01
CA VAL A 267 16.97 -3.82 2.63
C VAL A 267 16.41 -2.67 3.47
N VAL A 268 15.10 -2.68 3.76
CA VAL A 268 14.44 -1.65 4.58
C VAL A 268 15.02 -1.63 6.00
N PHE A 269 15.19 -2.80 6.62
CA PHE A 269 15.66 -2.93 8.01
C PHE A 269 17.13 -3.37 8.18
N ASN A 270 17.99 -3.23 7.17
CA ASN A 270 19.42 -3.55 7.28
C ASN A 270 20.30 -2.31 7.46
N GLU A 271 20.94 -2.18 8.61
CA GLU A 271 21.84 -1.07 8.97
C GLU A 271 22.88 -0.70 7.89
N ASP A 272 23.38 -1.66 7.12
CA ASP A 272 24.40 -1.44 6.08
C ASP A 272 23.87 -0.69 4.84
N LYS A 273 22.55 -0.49 4.74
CA LYS A 273 21.87 0.15 3.60
C LYS A 273 21.60 1.62 3.88
N THR A 274 21.68 2.44 2.83
CA THR A 274 21.36 3.88 2.92
C THR A 274 19.86 4.10 3.10
N ASP A 275 19.49 5.26 3.63
CA ASP A 275 18.08 5.64 3.80
C ASP A 275 17.33 5.68 2.46
N ASP A 276 17.99 6.14 1.38
CA ASP A 276 17.41 6.13 0.03
C ASP A 276 17.13 4.71 -0.48
N GLU A 277 18.04 3.76 -0.22
CA GLU A 277 17.83 2.35 -0.57
C GLU A 277 16.69 1.72 0.24
N ALA A 278 16.62 2.05 1.54
CA ALA A 278 15.54 1.58 2.42
C ALA A 278 14.18 2.14 1.99
N ASN A 279 14.11 3.43 1.64
CA ASN A 279 12.90 4.07 1.15
C ASN A 279 12.44 3.47 -0.19
N ALA A 280 13.36 3.29 -1.15
CA ALA A 280 13.03 2.66 -2.43
C ALA A 280 12.52 1.22 -2.23
N ALA A 281 13.18 0.42 -1.38
CA ALA A 281 12.71 -0.93 -1.05
C ALA A 281 11.33 -0.93 -0.38
N ALA A 282 11.05 0.03 0.52
CA ALA A 282 9.74 0.18 1.13
C ALA A 282 8.65 0.50 0.10
N ARG A 283 8.93 1.40 -0.85
CA ARG A 283 8.03 1.72 -1.98
C ARG A 283 7.74 0.49 -2.85
N VAL A 284 8.77 -0.30 -3.18
CA VAL A 284 8.58 -1.57 -3.91
C VAL A 284 7.64 -2.50 -3.14
N ILE A 285 7.86 -2.74 -1.85
CA ILE A 285 6.99 -3.66 -1.08
C ILE A 285 5.55 -3.17 -1.08
N ILE A 286 5.32 -1.88 -0.84
CA ILE A 286 3.98 -1.29 -0.83
C ILE A 286 3.28 -1.48 -2.17
N GLU A 287 3.98 -1.20 -3.27
CA GLU A 287 3.42 -1.34 -4.62
C GLU A 287 3.17 -2.81 -4.99
N LEU A 288 4.09 -3.71 -4.62
CA LEU A 288 3.92 -5.16 -4.79
C LEU A 288 2.69 -5.65 -4.02
N VAL A 289 2.52 -5.27 -2.75
CA VAL A 289 1.37 -5.66 -1.93
C VAL A 289 0.07 -5.11 -2.51
N THR A 290 0.07 -3.85 -2.93
CA THR A 290 -1.09 -3.19 -3.54
C THR A 290 -1.55 -3.92 -4.80
N THR A 291 -0.60 -4.29 -5.66
CA THR A 291 -0.89 -4.93 -6.95
C THR A 291 -1.20 -6.41 -6.83
N LEU A 292 -0.40 -7.12 -6.05
CA LEU A 292 -0.53 -8.57 -5.91
C LEU A 292 -1.77 -8.94 -5.09
N SER A 293 -2.27 -8.04 -4.24
CA SER A 293 -3.52 -8.27 -3.49
C SER A 293 -4.74 -8.55 -4.38
N THR A 294 -4.71 -8.14 -5.65
CA THR A 294 -5.78 -8.35 -6.63
C THR A 294 -5.37 -9.25 -7.80
N SER A 295 -4.13 -9.74 -7.81
CA SER A 295 -3.58 -10.58 -8.88
C SER A 295 -3.73 -12.07 -8.56
N GLU A 296 -3.92 -12.91 -9.57
CA GLU A 296 -3.99 -14.37 -9.40
C GLU A 296 -2.74 -14.97 -8.75
N SER A 297 -1.56 -14.38 -9.02
CA SER A 297 -0.28 -14.83 -8.46
C SER A 297 -0.02 -14.34 -7.03
N GLY A 298 -0.91 -13.51 -6.50
CA GLY A 298 -0.76 -12.88 -5.19
C GLY A 298 -0.67 -13.87 -4.05
N GLU A 299 -1.45 -14.95 -4.06
CA GLU A 299 -1.47 -15.93 -2.97
C GLU A 299 -0.08 -16.56 -2.73
N ILE A 300 0.65 -16.85 -3.80
CA ILE A 300 1.99 -17.45 -3.74
C ILE A 300 3.03 -16.42 -3.32
N LEU A 301 3.02 -15.25 -3.96
CA LEU A 301 4.06 -14.23 -3.78
C LEU A 301 3.92 -13.46 -2.46
N LEU A 302 2.70 -13.34 -1.93
CA LEU A 302 2.43 -12.69 -0.64
C LEU A 302 2.52 -13.65 0.54
N SER A 303 2.62 -14.97 0.30
CA SER A 303 2.78 -15.97 1.36
C SER A 303 3.89 -15.64 2.38
N PRO A 304 5.06 -15.09 2.01
CA PRO A 304 6.10 -14.76 2.99
C PRO A 304 5.67 -13.76 4.07
N LEU A 305 4.65 -12.92 3.82
CA LEU A 305 4.15 -11.96 4.81
C LEU A 305 3.59 -12.63 6.07
N GLY A 306 2.98 -13.81 5.93
CA GLY A 306 2.46 -14.59 7.05
C GLY A 306 3.46 -15.61 7.58
N TYR A 307 4.13 -16.32 6.67
CA TYR A 307 4.95 -17.49 7.02
C TYR A 307 6.41 -17.17 7.38
N CYS A 308 6.91 -15.97 7.08
CA CYS A 308 8.26 -15.53 7.46
C CYS A 308 8.17 -14.45 8.57
N PRO A 309 8.15 -14.83 9.86
CA PRO A 309 8.03 -13.88 10.97
C PRO A 309 9.19 -12.88 11.00
N GLU A 310 10.34 -13.23 10.40
CA GLU A 310 11.53 -12.38 10.28
C GLU A 310 11.22 -11.05 9.57
N LEU A 311 10.32 -11.06 8.58
CA LEU A 311 9.94 -9.85 7.85
C LEU A 311 9.17 -8.89 8.76
N SER A 312 8.10 -9.36 9.39
CA SER A 312 7.30 -8.54 10.30
C SER A 312 8.12 -8.10 11.52
N THR A 313 8.95 -8.98 12.06
CA THR A 313 9.79 -8.68 13.23
C THR A 313 10.86 -7.67 12.89
N GLY A 314 11.56 -7.83 11.76
CA GLY A 314 12.57 -6.88 11.30
C GLY A 314 12.01 -5.49 11.04
N LEU A 315 10.82 -5.39 10.44
CA LEU A 315 10.14 -4.10 10.26
C LEU A 315 9.70 -3.48 11.59
N ILE A 316 9.19 -4.26 12.56
CA ILE A 316 8.80 -3.72 13.88
C ILE A 316 10.03 -3.25 14.64
N GLU A 317 11.11 -4.04 14.63
CA GLU A 317 12.38 -3.66 15.24
C GLU A 317 12.92 -2.39 14.60
N GLY A 318 12.99 -2.32 13.27
CA GLY A 318 13.42 -1.12 12.55
C GLY A 318 12.58 0.12 12.88
N ALA A 319 11.26 -0.02 13.01
CA ALA A 319 10.39 1.10 13.40
C ALA A 319 10.62 1.57 14.86
N CYS A 320 10.95 0.63 15.75
CA CYS A 320 11.13 0.88 17.18
C CYS A 320 12.57 1.30 17.57
N ARG A 321 13.53 1.20 16.63
CA ARG A 321 14.94 1.55 16.87
C ARG A 321 15.16 3.05 16.90
N MET A 322 15.48 3.57 18.08
CA MET A 322 15.68 5.00 18.31
C MET A 322 17.04 5.53 17.81
N ASP A 323 17.98 4.64 17.51
CA ASP A 323 19.30 4.93 16.96
C ASP A 323 19.29 5.17 15.43
N TRP A 324 18.20 4.81 14.75
CA TRP A 324 18.02 5.03 13.32
C TRP A 324 17.38 6.39 13.00
N SER A 325 17.59 6.85 11.76
CA SER A 325 16.96 8.07 11.25
C SER A 325 15.43 7.96 11.32
N LEU A 326 14.76 9.10 11.54
CA LEU A 326 13.30 9.14 11.51
C LEU A 326 12.74 8.63 10.19
N SER A 327 13.39 8.93 9.05
CA SER A 327 12.93 8.48 7.72
C SER A 327 12.85 6.97 7.65
N ARG A 328 13.93 6.28 8.02
CA ARG A 328 14.01 4.82 7.93
C ARG A 328 13.03 4.11 8.87
N ARG A 329 12.83 4.65 10.07
CA ARG A 329 11.83 4.15 11.02
C ARG A 329 10.41 4.30 10.48
N VAL A 330 10.14 5.44 9.84
CA VAL A 330 8.87 5.70 9.16
C VAL A 330 8.66 4.73 8.01
N ASP A 331 9.67 4.46 7.20
CA ASP A 331 9.58 3.48 6.09
C ASP A 331 9.22 2.08 6.61
N CYS A 332 9.87 1.62 7.68
CA CYS A 332 9.55 0.34 8.32
C CYS A 332 8.09 0.27 8.82
N ALA A 333 7.65 1.30 9.54
CA ALA A 333 6.29 1.38 10.09
C ALA A 333 5.23 1.51 8.99
N ASN A 334 5.54 2.25 7.92
CA ASN A 334 4.64 2.49 6.79
C ASN A 334 4.39 1.20 6.00
N VAL A 335 5.44 0.42 5.72
CA VAL A 335 5.30 -0.89 5.05
C VAL A 335 4.37 -1.79 5.84
N LEU A 336 4.59 -1.94 7.14
CA LEU A 336 3.72 -2.75 8.01
C LEU A 336 2.27 -2.26 8.01
N LEU A 337 2.09 -0.96 8.20
CA LEU A 337 0.76 -0.36 8.28
C LEU A 337 -0.02 -0.55 6.97
N GLU A 338 0.65 -0.41 5.83
CA GLU A 338 0.01 -0.56 4.52
C GLU A 338 -0.37 -2.02 4.25
N ILE A 339 0.49 -2.98 4.59
CA ILE A 339 0.16 -4.41 4.52
C ILE A 339 -1.08 -4.72 5.39
N VAL A 340 -1.09 -4.22 6.62
CA VAL A 340 -2.19 -4.45 7.58
C VAL A 340 -3.49 -3.84 7.07
N LYS A 341 -3.48 -2.57 6.65
CA LYS A 341 -4.67 -1.91 6.07
C LYS A 341 -5.18 -2.65 4.86
N ARG A 342 -4.29 -3.08 3.97
CA ARG A 342 -4.67 -3.79 2.76
C ARG A 342 -5.23 -5.19 3.05
N SER A 343 -4.84 -5.81 4.15
CA SER A 343 -5.38 -7.11 4.58
C SER A 343 -6.75 -7.02 5.27
N ARG A 344 -7.30 -5.81 5.46
CA ARG A 344 -8.53 -5.60 6.25
C ARG A 344 -9.76 -6.19 5.57
N ASP A 345 -9.97 -5.84 4.31
CA ASP A 345 -11.19 -6.17 3.56
C ASP A 345 -11.02 -7.50 2.80
N GLU A 346 -12.06 -8.34 2.83
CA GLU A 346 -12.05 -9.65 2.14
C GLU A 346 -12.06 -9.50 0.61
N GLU A 347 -12.67 -8.42 0.14
CA GLU A 347 -12.78 -8.08 -1.28
C GLU A 347 -12.30 -6.64 -1.50
N ILE A 348 -11.59 -6.44 -2.61
CA ILE A 348 -11.08 -5.15 -3.05
C ILE A 348 -11.94 -4.68 -4.22
N THR A 349 -12.53 -3.50 -4.08
CA THR A 349 -13.28 -2.85 -5.15
C THR A 349 -12.34 -2.15 -6.13
N ILE A 350 -12.42 -2.53 -7.41
CA ILE A 350 -11.70 -1.87 -8.50
C ILE A 350 -12.71 -1.21 -9.44
N GLN A 351 -12.44 0.03 -9.83
CA GLN A 351 -13.22 0.70 -10.87
C GLN A 351 -12.80 0.16 -12.23
N SER A 352 -13.75 -0.40 -13.00
CA SER A 352 -13.47 -0.86 -14.36
C SER A 352 -13.18 0.35 -15.26
N SER A 353 -11.97 0.42 -15.84
CA SER A 353 -11.60 1.47 -16.80
C SER A 353 -12.20 1.27 -18.20
N GLN A 354 -12.85 0.13 -18.46
CA GLN A 354 -13.38 -0.23 -19.79
C GLN A 354 -14.62 0.56 -20.23
N SER A 355 -15.15 1.50 -19.44
CA SER A 355 -16.37 2.25 -19.77
C SER A 355 -16.13 3.59 -20.50
N GLN A 356 -14.99 3.79 -21.18
CA GLN A 356 -14.78 5.04 -21.94
C GLN A 356 -15.56 5.09 -23.27
N PHE A 357 -16.00 3.95 -23.82
CA PHE A 357 -16.70 3.91 -25.12
C PHE A 357 -18.23 3.82 -25.03
N MET A 358 -18.79 3.58 -23.85
CA MET A 358 -20.24 3.58 -23.63
C MET A 358 -20.54 4.52 -22.47
N MET A 359 -21.54 5.39 -22.61
CA MET A 359 -22.05 6.34 -21.59
C MET A 359 -22.67 5.62 -20.36
N SER A 360 -22.10 4.49 -19.93
CA SER A 360 -22.45 3.74 -18.73
C SER A 360 -21.46 4.08 -17.63
N GLU A 361 -21.96 4.36 -16.44
CA GLU A 361 -21.11 4.56 -15.26
C GLU A 361 -20.22 3.33 -15.02
N PRO A 362 -18.93 3.53 -14.68
CA PRO A 362 -18.01 2.42 -14.41
C PRO A 362 -18.58 1.56 -13.28
N THR A 363 -18.87 0.29 -13.59
CA THR A 363 -19.40 -0.64 -12.59
C THR A 363 -18.24 -1.11 -11.69
N PRO A 364 -18.35 -0.97 -10.36
CA PRO A 364 -17.34 -1.47 -9.45
C PRO A 364 -17.26 -3.00 -9.54
N ILE A 365 -16.06 -3.54 -9.75
CA ILE A 365 -15.79 -4.98 -9.72
C ILE A 365 -15.16 -5.30 -8.36
N GLN A 366 -15.72 -6.28 -7.65
CA GLN A 366 -15.14 -6.80 -6.41
C GLN A 366 -14.23 -7.97 -6.73
N ILE A 367 -12.98 -7.91 -6.25
CA ILE A 367 -11.97 -8.97 -6.43
C ILE A 367 -11.56 -9.50 -5.07
N ALA A 368 -11.53 -10.82 -4.91
CA ALA A 368 -11.07 -11.46 -3.68
C ALA A 368 -9.64 -11.03 -3.33
N ASN A 369 -9.45 -10.59 -2.10
CA ASN A 369 -8.18 -10.10 -1.61
C ASN A 369 -7.23 -11.26 -1.29
N LYS A 370 -6.10 -11.35 -2.00
CA LYS A 370 -5.15 -12.45 -1.84
C LYS A 370 -4.39 -12.43 -0.51
N LEU A 371 -4.37 -11.30 0.20
CA LEU A 371 -3.79 -11.20 1.54
C LEU A 371 -4.61 -11.95 2.61
N MET A 372 -5.85 -12.31 2.33
CA MET A 372 -6.70 -13.03 3.29
C MET A 372 -6.10 -14.37 3.71
N SER A 373 -5.36 -15.02 2.81
CA SER A 373 -4.66 -16.29 3.06
C SER A 373 -3.59 -16.21 4.15
N VAL A 374 -2.98 -15.03 4.35
CA VAL A 374 -1.87 -14.81 5.30
C VAL A 374 -2.24 -13.94 6.49
N LYS A 375 -3.44 -13.34 6.47
CA LYS A 375 -3.90 -12.35 7.45
C LYS A 375 -3.74 -12.82 8.89
N GLU A 376 -4.26 -14.01 9.22
CA GLU A 376 -4.22 -14.55 10.57
C GLU A 376 -2.78 -14.64 11.11
N LEU A 377 -1.87 -15.22 10.34
CA LEU A 377 -0.46 -15.37 10.71
C LEU A 377 0.26 -14.01 10.81
N LEU A 378 0.02 -13.11 9.86
CA LEU A 378 0.60 -11.77 9.86
C LEU A 378 0.26 -11.04 11.17
N PHE A 379 -1.01 -11.00 11.55
CA PHE A 379 -1.41 -10.31 12.76
C PHE A 379 -0.96 -11.04 14.02
N GLN A 380 -0.91 -12.38 14.05
CA GLN A 380 -0.30 -13.11 15.17
C GLN A 380 1.17 -12.71 15.38
N ASN A 381 1.94 -12.52 14.29
CA ASN A 381 3.32 -12.03 14.36
C ASN A 381 3.39 -10.59 14.91
N ILE A 382 2.47 -9.72 14.51
CA ILE A 382 2.38 -8.33 15.02
C ILE A 382 2.04 -8.33 16.52
N LEU A 383 1.02 -9.09 16.93
CA LEU A 383 0.60 -9.19 18.33
C LEU A 383 1.70 -9.77 19.22
N SER A 384 2.48 -10.73 18.71
CA SER A 384 3.63 -11.29 19.41
C SER A 384 4.74 -10.25 19.67
N ASN A 385 4.85 -9.23 18.80
CA ASN A 385 5.80 -8.13 18.94
C ASN A 385 5.19 -6.86 19.58
N MET A 386 3.91 -6.89 20.01
CA MET A 386 3.24 -5.78 20.68
C MET A 386 4.00 -5.22 21.92
N PRO A 387 4.70 -6.04 22.73
CA PRO A 387 5.52 -5.51 23.83
C PRO A 387 6.66 -4.59 23.36
N LYS A 388 7.27 -4.85 22.20
CA LYS A 388 8.32 -3.98 21.64
C LYS A 388 7.77 -2.63 21.22
N ILE A 389 6.61 -2.63 20.56
CA ILE A 389 5.88 -1.40 20.20
C ILE A 389 5.53 -0.62 21.46
N SER A 390 5.02 -1.31 22.48
CA SER A 390 4.67 -0.72 23.78
C SER A 390 5.87 -0.05 24.43
N ALA A 391 7.00 -0.75 24.53
CA ALA A 391 8.25 -0.22 25.07
C ALA A 391 8.71 1.03 24.29
N CYS A 392 8.67 0.99 22.95
CA CYS A 392 9.03 2.12 22.10
C CYS A 392 8.15 3.36 22.35
N LEU A 393 6.83 3.18 22.51
CA LEU A 393 5.92 4.29 22.78
C LEU A 393 6.09 4.88 24.18
N THR A 394 6.45 4.06 25.16
CA THR A 394 6.64 4.49 26.56
C THR A 394 8.00 5.10 26.85
N THR A 395 9.00 4.84 26.01
CA THR A 395 10.36 5.36 26.21
C THR A 395 10.35 6.87 25.92
N SER A 396 10.54 7.67 26.96
CA SER A 396 10.49 9.14 26.93
C SER A 396 11.71 9.79 26.24
N GLU A 397 12.56 9.01 25.57
CA GLU A 397 13.72 9.57 24.90
C GLU A 397 13.24 10.29 23.63
N ALA A 398 13.34 11.62 23.67
CA ALA A 398 13.24 12.45 22.49
C ALA A 398 14.15 11.83 21.43
N SER A 399 13.57 11.47 20.28
CA SER A 399 14.37 11.13 19.10
C SER A 399 15.41 12.23 18.93
N PRO A 400 16.67 11.96 18.60
CA PRO A 400 17.68 13.01 18.39
C PRO A 400 17.18 14.10 17.41
N ASP A 401 16.30 13.73 16.47
CA ASP A 401 15.64 14.62 15.51
C ASP A 401 14.56 15.57 16.11
N THR A 402 14.15 15.37 17.36
CA THR A 402 13.10 16.14 18.06
C THR A 402 13.64 17.17 19.06
N LEU A 403 14.96 17.40 19.08
CA LEU A 403 15.65 18.25 20.06
C LEU A 403 15.33 19.76 19.98
N ASN A 404 14.55 20.21 18.98
CA ASN A 404 14.19 21.61 18.83
C ASN A 404 12.73 21.85 19.18
N ASP A 405 12.50 22.84 20.06
CA ASP A 405 11.18 23.43 20.31
C ASP A 405 10.47 23.75 18.99
N LEU A 406 9.43 22.98 18.64
CA LEU A 406 8.65 23.23 17.44
C LEU A 406 7.71 24.41 17.72
N ARG A 407 7.97 25.53 17.04
CA ARG A 407 7.10 26.70 17.05
C ARG A 407 6.17 26.65 15.85
N HIS A 408 4.90 26.33 16.10
CA HIS A 408 3.87 26.51 15.09
C HIS A 408 3.56 28.01 14.91
N PRO A 409 3.20 28.47 13.68
CA PRO A 409 2.75 29.84 13.45
C PRO A 409 1.44 30.09 14.22
N GLY A 410 1.56 30.53 15.47
CA GLY A 410 0.43 30.63 16.41
C GLY A 410 0.76 30.77 17.91
N ARG A 411 2.05 30.88 18.30
CA ARG A 411 2.56 30.99 19.70
C ARG A 411 2.62 29.70 20.53
N ILE A 412 2.45 28.53 19.93
CA ILE A 412 2.53 27.26 20.67
C ILE A 412 3.94 26.71 20.51
N VAL A 413 4.61 26.55 21.65
CA VAL A 413 5.89 25.86 21.77
C VAL A 413 5.58 24.45 22.23
N VAL A 414 5.69 23.48 21.34
CA VAL A 414 5.61 22.06 21.72
C VAL A 414 7.03 21.64 22.11
N LYS A 415 7.22 21.26 23.39
CA LYS A 415 8.54 20.90 23.95
C LYS A 415 9.15 19.68 23.27
N GLU A 416 8.32 18.75 22.82
CA GLU A 416 8.75 17.55 22.07
C GLU A 416 7.78 17.29 20.92
N GLY A 417 8.30 17.26 19.69
CA GLY A 417 7.48 16.97 18.51
C GLY A 417 6.82 15.59 18.55
N PHE A 418 5.55 15.52 18.12
CA PHE A 418 4.88 14.25 17.88
C PHE A 418 5.33 13.70 16.52
N THR A 419 6.18 12.67 16.53
CA THR A 419 6.76 12.15 15.28
C THR A 419 5.77 11.34 14.46
N VAL A 420 5.99 11.30 13.14
CA VAL A 420 5.22 10.45 12.22
C VAL A 420 5.39 8.97 12.56
N ALA A 421 6.60 8.55 13.01
CA ALA A 421 6.83 7.18 13.48
C ALA A 421 5.91 6.80 14.65
N ARG A 422 5.77 7.67 15.67
CA ARG A 422 4.81 7.46 16.78
C ARG A 422 3.38 7.31 16.26
N LEU A 423 2.98 8.19 15.33
CA LEU A 423 1.64 8.13 14.72
C LEU A 423 1.39 6.80 14.01
N MET A 424 2.36 6.32 13.23
CA MET A 424 2.24 5.06 12.49
C MET A 424 2.20 3.84 13.41
N LEU A 425 2.98 3.81 14.50
CA LEU A 425 2.91 2.74 15.50
C LEU A 425 1.55 2.71 16.20
N ILE A 426 0.98 3.87 16.53
CA ILE A 426 -0.37 3.95 17.11
C ILE A 426 -1.43 3.54 16.09
N ALA A 427 -1.26 3.90 14.82
CA ALA A 427 -2.12 3.43 13.75
C ALA A 427 -2.07 1.90 13.64
N LEU A 428 -0.88 1.29 13.74
CA LEU A 428 -0.71 -0.17 13.72
C LEU A 428 -1.42 -0.84 14.91
N ILE A 429 -1.35 -0.26 16.10
CA ILE A 429 -2.14 -0.73 17.27
C ILE A 429 -3.63 -0.61 16.97
N ALA A 430 -4.08 0.52 16.42
CA ALA A 430 -5.49 0.74 16.11
C ALA A 430 -6.03 -0.28 15.10
N GLU A 431 -5.27 -0.62 14.05
CA GLU A 431 -5.67 -1.64 13.08
C GLU A 431 -5.62 -3.06 13.68
N SER A 432 -4.66 -3.35 14.57
CA SER A 432 -4.60 -4.63 15.31
C SER A 432 -5.83 -4.82 16.21
N VAL A 433 -6.23 -3.76 16.92
CA VAL A 433 -7.43 -3.74 17.76
C VAL A 433 -8.72 -3.77 16.93
N ASP A 434 -8.71 -3.24 15.70
CA ASP A 434 -9.87 -3.33 14.81
C ASP A 434 -10.14 -4.77 14.36
N TRP A 435 -9.07 -5.53 14.13
CA TRP A 435 -9.16 -6.92 13.65
C TRP A 435 -9.54 -7.93 14.74
N LYS A 436 -8.76 -8.00 15.82
CA LYS A 436 -9.03 -8.88 16.98
C LYS A 436 -9.01 -8.07 18.27
N PRO A 437 -10.14 -7.43 18.63
CA PRO A 437 -10.18 -6.45 19.72
C PRO A 437 -9.68 -7.01 21.05
N GLU A 438 -10.23 -8.14 21.50
CA GLU A 438 -9.92 -8.70 22.82
C GLU A 438 -8.44 -9.12 22.92
N GLU A 439 -7.95 -9.92 21.97
CA GLU A 439 -6.56 -10.37 21.94
C GLU A 439 -5.56 -9.19 21.88
N ALA A 440 -5.85 -8.19 21.05
CA ALA A 440 -4.97 -7.03 20.90
C ALA A 440 -4.99 -6.14 22.16
N LEU A 441 -6.16 -5.84 22.72
CA LEU A 441 -6.32 -5.01 23.90
C LEU A 441 -5.67 -5.63 25.14
N ASP A 442 -5.67 -6.96 25.25
CA ASP A 442 -5.01 -7.68 26.34
C ASP A 442 -3.49 -7.49 26.35
N LYS A 443 -2.90 -7.30 25.16
CA LYS A 443 -1.46 -7.07 24.95
C LYS A 443 -1.04 -5.61 25.15
N ILE A 444 -1.99 -4.67 25.23
CA ILE A 444 -1.66 -3.26 25.52
C ILE A 444 -1.36 -3.10 27.01
N GLU A 445 -0.12 -2.74 27.32
CA GLU A 445 0.33 -2.53 28.70
C GLU A 445 -0.27 -1.27 29.34
N PRO A 446 -0.46 -1.23 30.67
CA PRO A 446 -0.97 -0.04 31.38
C PRO A 446 -0.21 1.25 31.07
N ALA A 447 1.13 1.18 30.98
CA ALA A 447 1.98 2.32 30.65
C ALA A 447 1.66 2.92 29.26
N VAL A 448 1.23 2.10 28.30
CA VAL A 448 0.81 2.57 26.98
C VAL A 448 -0.49 3.36 27.09
N TRP A 449 -1.46 2.89 27.88
CA TRP A 449 -2.70 3.63 28.12
C TRP A 449 -2.48 4.99 28.77
N GLU A 450 -1.55 5.05 29.73
CA GLU A 450 -1.13 6.30 30.39
C GLU A 450 -0.58 7.27 29.34
N VAL A 451 0.36 6.83 28.51
CA VAL A 451 0.97 7.64 27.44
C VAL A 451 -0.07 8.09 26.41
N LEU A 452 -0.95 7.18 25.96
CA LEU A 452 -2.02 7.50 25.01
C LEU A 452 -2.97 8.56 25.58
N THR A 453 -3.36 8.42 26.84
CA THR A 453 -4.27 9.38 27.49
C THR A 453 -3.57 10.73 27.69
N ARG A 454 -2.32 10.74 28.15
CA ARG A 454 -1.52 11.96 28.28
C ARG A 454 -1.38 12.69 26.94
N TRP A 455 -0.98 11.98 25.88
CA TRP A 455 -0.81 12.55 24.55
C TRP A 455 -2.10 13.10 23.95
N PHE A 456 -3.26 12.56 24.32
CA PHE A 456 -4.55 13.07 23.86
C PHE A 456 -4.81 14.51 24.28
N PHE A 457 -4.38 14.88 25.50
CA PHE A 457 -4.52 16.24 26.03
C PHE A 457 -3.30 17.11 25.75
N GLU A 458 -2.10 16.53 25.71
CA GLU A 458 -0.84 17.24 25.42
C GLU A 458 -0.77 17.70 23.95
N TYR A 459 -1.16 16.84 23.00
CA TYR A 459 -1.14 17.14 21.56
C TYR A 459 -2.54 17.45 21.04
N HIS A 460 -3.16 18.49 21.58
CA HIS A 460 -4.54 18.89 21.29
C HIS A 460 -4.82 19.30 19.82
N GLU A 461 -3.78 19.48 18.98
CA GLU A 461 -3.93 19.82 17.56
C GLU A 461 -3.72 18.62 16.64
N ASN A 462 -3.27 17.49 17.18
CA ASN A 462 -2.98 16.31 16.37
C ASN A 462 -4.24 15.49 16.12
N ASN A 463 -5.06 15.96 15.18
CA ASN A 463 -6.31 15.29 14.78
C ASN A 463 -6.07 13.86 14.29
N MET A 464 -4.95 13.59 13.61
CA MET A 464 -4.61 12.25 13.13
C MET A 464 -4.42 11.29 14.30
N TYR A 465 -3.70 11.71 15.34
CA TYR A 465 -3.57 10.93 16.56
C TYR A 465 -4.91 10.68 17.24
N HIS A 466 -5.76 11.72 17.38
CA HIS A 466 -7.07 11.56 18.03
C HIS A 466 -8.00 10.60 17.29
N VAL A 467 -7.90 10.52 15.95
CA VAL A 467 -8.64 9.53 15.15
C VAL A 467 -8.23 8.11 15.54
N HIS A 468 -6.93 7.82 15.64
CA HIS A 468 -6.44 6.49 16.02
C HIS A 468 -6.72 6.16 17.50
N PHE A 469 -6.54 7.13 18.40
CA PHE A 469 -6.93 6.99 19.80
C PHE A 469 -8.42 6.63 19.93
N TYR A 470 -9.28 7.36 19.21
CA TYR A 470 -10.72 7.10 19.21
C TYR A 470 -11.04 5.69 18.70
N LYS A 471 -10.37 5.21 17.63
CA LYS A 471 -10.57 3.83 17.14
C LYS A 471 -10.28 2.80 18.24
N ILE A 472 -9.15 2.94 18.94
CA ILE A 472 -8.75 2.03 20.02
C ILE A 472 -9.76 2.09 21.18
N LEU A 473 -10.09 3.30 21.63
CA LEU A 473 -11.09 3.53 22.69
C LEU A 473 -12.45 2.91 22.31
N PHE A 474 -12.93 3.19 21.10
CA PHE A 474 -14.21 2.73 20.61
C PHE A 474 -14.30 1.20 20.59
N ARG A 475 -13.25 0.53 20.12
CA ARG A 475 -13.18 -0.93 20.14
C ARG A 475 -13.18 -1.48 21.58
N ALA A 476 -12.39 -0.89 22.49
CA ALA A 476 -12.41 -1.26 23.91
C ALA A 476 -13.79 -1.09 24.56
N LEU A 477 -14.51 -0.03 24.19
CA LEU A 477 -15.89 0.21 24.62
C LEU A 477 -16.83 -0.87 24.08
N ARG A 478 -16.78 -1.15 22.77
CA ARG A 478 -17.72 -2.06 22.09
C ARG A 478 -17.59 -3.51 22.54
N CYS A 479 -16.37 -4.01 22.78
CA CYS A 479 -16.16 -5.34 23.37
C CYS A 479 -16.27 -5.35 24.91
N ASN A 480 -16.54 -4.20 25.55
CA ASN A 480 -16.60 -4.07 27.01
C ASN A 480 -15.35 -4.65 27.71
N HIS A 481 -14.17 -4.38 27.15
CA HIS A 481 -12.91 -4.94 27.65
C HIS A 481 -12.52 -4.33 28.99
N GLU A 482 -12.85 -5.02 30.09
CA GLU A 482 -12.79 -4.47 31.45
C GLU A 482 -11.40 -3.96 31.84
N LYS A 483 -10.33 -4.68 31.47
CA LYS A 483 -8.95 -4.30 31.80
C LYS A 483 -8.58 -2.93 31.21
N SER A 484 -8.86 -2.71 29.93
CA SER A 484 -8.60 -1.42 29.27
C SER A 484 -9.50 -0.31 29.79
N LEU A 485 -10.78 -0.61 30.02
CA LEU A 485 -11.74 0.36 30.55
C LEU A 485 -11.38 0.78 31.98
N MET A 486 -10.91 -0.16 32.82
CA MET A 486 -10.39 0.15 34.15
C MET A 486 -9.21 1.10 34.10
N GLU A 487 -8.27 0.84 33.20
CA GLU A 487 -7.09 1.69 33.05
C GLU A 487 -7.45 3.10 32.58
N LEU A 488 -8.30 3.22 31.55
CA LEU A 488 -8.78 4.50 31.04
C LEU A 488 -9.59 5.29 32.07
N LEU A 489 -10.56 4.64 32.72
CA LEU A 489 -11.56 5.31 33.54
C LEU A 489 -11.08 5.56 34.97
N LYS A 490 -10.39 4.59 35.59
CA LYS A 490 -9.96 4.69 36.99
C LYS A 490 -8.52 5.16 37.13
N THR A 491 -7.58 4.55 36.40
CA THR A 491 -6.14 4.88 36.54
C THR A 491 -5.85 6.25 35.92
N ASN A 492 -6.16 6.39 34.63
CA ASN A 492 -5.84 7.58 33.84
C ASN A 492 -6.88 8.70 33.97
N LYS A 493 -8.01 8.43 34.63
CA LYS A 493 -9.10 9.40 34.90
C LYS A 493 -9.53 10.15 33.63
N PHE A 494 -9.55 9.47 32.49
CA PHE A 494 -9.76 10.06 31.17
C PHE A 494 -11.01 10.96 31.12
N ILE A 495 -12.11 10.52 31.73
CA ILE A 495 -13.36 11.30 31.79
C ILE A 495 -13.19 12.59 32.57
N THR A 496 -12.53 12.53 33.74
CA THR A 496 -12.29 13.73 34.56
C THR A 496 -11.47 14.75 33.77
N GLU A 497 -10.45 14.30 33.04
CA GLU A 497 -9.64 15.16 32.17
C GLU A 497 -10.44 15.71 30.98
N CYS A 498 -11.30 14.91 30.33
CA CYS A 498 -12.22 15.41 29.30
C CYS A 498 -13.13 16.53 29.83
N LEU A 499 -13.68 16.36 31.03
CA LEU A 499 -14.54 17.38 31.66
C LEU A 499 -13.75 18.65 31.99
N HIS A 500 -12.51 18.51 32.47
CA HIS A 500 -11.63 19.64 32.75
C HIS A 500 -11.23 20.40 31.48
N ALA A 501 -10.90 19.67 30.41
CA ALA A 501 -10.59 20.24 29.11
C ALA A 501 -11.79 20.88 28.41
N PHE A 502 -13.02 20.58 28.85
CA PHE A 502 -14.25 21.15 28.33
C PHE A 502 -14.73 22.39 29.09
N ASP A 503 -14.42 22.51 30.40
CA ASP A 503 -14.88 23.60 31.27
C ASP A 503 -14.21 24.95 30.95
N GLU A 504 -14.94 25.84 30.27
CA GLU A 504 -14.49 27.16 29.85
C GLU A 504 -14.00 28.04 31.01
N LYS A 505 -14.54 27.84 32.22
CA LYS A 505 -14.16 28.61 33.41
C LYS A 505 -12.79 28.21 33.97
N LYS A 506 -12.28 27.03 33.61
CA LYS A 506 -10.95 26.54 33.99
C LYS A 506 -9.87 26.82 32.94
N GLY A 507 -10.16 27.66 31.94
CA GLY A 507 -9.22 28.04 30.89
C GLY A 507 -9.36 27.26 29.58
N ALA A 508 -10.44 26.50 29.40
CA ALA A 508 -10.73 25.66 28.23
C ALA A 508 -11.09 26.40 26.92
N GLY A 509 -10.84 27.71 26.84
CA GLY A 509 -10.90 28.45 25.57
C GLY A 509 -9.76 28.14 24.60
N ARG A 510 -8.81 27.25 24.97
CA ARG A 510 -7.55 27.01 24.25
C ARG A 510 -7.38 25.61 23.65
N PHE A 511 -8.28 24.66 23.89
CA PHE A 511 -8.09 23.29 23.40
C PHE A 511 -8.71 23.10 22.01
N PHE A 512 -7.87 22.86 21.00
CA PHE A 512 -8.29 22.60 19.63
C PHE A 512 -8.94 21.22 19.42
N ASN A 513 -8.85 20.30 20.41
CA ASN A 513 -9.41 18.94 20.35
C ASN A 513 -10.84 18.79 20.90
N LYS A 514 -11.59 19.88 21.10
CA LYS A 514 -12.97 19.83 21.62
C LYS A 514 -13.87 18.85 20.85
N GLY A 515 -13.75 18.81 19.51
CA GLY A 515 -14.49 17.86 18.67
C GLY A 515 -14.18 16.39 19.02
N SER A 516 -12.89 16.06 19.18
CA SER A 516 -12.43 14.72 19.58
C SER A 516 -12.93 14.32 20.97
N ILE A 517 -12.92 15.27 21.93
CA ILE A 517 -13.48 15.05 23.28
C ILE A 517 -14.98 14.75 23.22
N ILE A 518 -15.75 15.58 22.51
CA ILE A 518 -17.20 15.38 22.34
C ILE A 518 -17.48 14.01 21.72
N LYS A 519 -16.71 13.61 20.70
CA LYS A 519 -16.84 12.30 20.06
C LYS A 519 -16.59 11.14 21.04
N CYS A 520 -15.50 11.19 21.82
CA CYS A 520 -15.20 10.18 22.83
C CYS A 520 -16.29 10.10 23.91
N CYS A 521 -16.72 11.25 24.44
CA CYS A 521 -17.76 11.31 25.46
C CYS A 521 -19.10 10.77 24.93
N ASN A 522 -19.47 11.06 23.68
CA ASN A 522 -20.68 10.48 23.09
C ASN A 522 -20.59 8.97 22.94
N ALA A 523 -19.44 8.43 22.50
CA ALA A 523 -19.25 6.98 22.44
C ALA A 523 -19.38 6.33 23.82
N ILE A 524 -18.79 6.92 24.87
CA ILE A 524 -18.92 6.44 26.25
C ILE A 524 -20.38 6.49 26.71
N ARG A 525 -21.09 7.59 26.45
CA ARG A 525 -22.50 7.76 26.81
C ARG A 525 -23.38 6.72 26.11
N LEU A 526 -23.20 6.52 24.81
CA LEU A 526 -23.98 5.56 24.03
C LEU A 526 -23.69 4.13 24.48
N GLN A 527 -22.43 3.75 24.65
CA GLN A 527 -22.08 2.41 25.15
C GLN A 527 -22.56 2.19 26.60
N MET A 528 -22.56 3.21 27.45
CA MET A 528 -23.11 3.08 28.80
C MET A 528 -24.58 2.67 28.79
N SER A 529 -25.36 3.20 27.84
CA SER A 529 -26.77 2.92 27.71
C SER A 529 -27.05 1.53 27.10
N THR A 530 -26.10 0.92 26.39
CA THR A 530 -26.22 -0.46 25.88
C THR A 530 -25.88 -1.52 26.93
N LEU A 531 -25.19 -1.18 28.02
CA LEU A 531 -24.72 -2.13 29.03
C LEU A 531 -25.72 -2.40 30.18
N ALA A 532 -25.63 -3.58 30.79
CA ALA A 532 -26.40 -3.93 31.98
C ALA A 532 -26.09 -2.99 33.17
N PRO A 533 -27.05 -2.74 34.09
CA PRO A 533 -26.79 -1.96 35.30
C PRO A 533 -25.62 -2.47 36.17
N SER A 534 -25.33 -3.77 36.13
CA SER A 534 -24.22 -4.41 36.83
C SER A 534 -22.86 -4.24 36.16
N ALA A 535 -22.81 -3.78 34.90
CA ALA A 535 -21.56 -3.63 34.18
C ALA A 535 -20.64 -2.60 34.84
N LEU A 536 -19.33 -2.86 34.83
CA LEU A 536 -18.32 -2.03 35.46
C LEU A 536 -18.36 -0.58 34.99
N MET A 537 -18.44 -0.37 33.67
CA MET A 537 -18.48 0.99 33.11
C MET A 537 -19.75 1.74 33.55
N ARG A 538 -20.91 1.08 33.48
CA ARG A 538 -22.19 1.71 33.86
C ARG A 538 -22.22 2.06 35.34
N SER A 539 -21.79 1.15 36.21
CA SER A 539 -21.71 1.41 37.66
C SER A 539 -20.72 2.54 37.99
N PHE A 540 -19.54 2.55 37.36
CA PHE A 540 -18.54 3.63 37.54
C PHE A 540 -19.11 4.99 37.12
N LEU A 541 -19.66 5.11 35.92
CA LEU A 541 -20.21 6.35 35.39
C LEU A 541 -21.42 6.85 36.19
N LEU A 542 -22.28 5.95 36.70
CA LEU A 542 -23.37 6.29 37.62
C LEU A 542 -22.88 6.70 39.01
N SER A 543 -21.63 6.47 39.37
CA SER A 543 -21.03 6.97 40.61
C SER A 543 -20.30 8.30 40.43
N HIS A 544 -20.02 8.71 39.18
CA HIS A 544 -19.22 9.89 38.88
C HIS A 544 -20.11 11.16 38.75
N ASP A 545 -20.13 12.00 39.79
CA ASP A 545 -21.03 13.17 39.83
C ASP A 545 -20.78 14.20 38.73
N GLY A 546 -19.52 14.46 38.39
CA GLY A 546 -19.17 15.36 37.27
C GLY A 546 -19.72 14.88 35.92
N TRP A 547 -19.74 13.57 35.67
CA TRP A 547 -20.27 12.98 34.45
C TRP A 547 -21.78 13.16 34.37
N LYS A 548 -22.50 12.87 35.47
CA LYS A 548 -23.96 13.06 35.54
C LYS A 548 -24.37 14.50 35.21
N ALA A 549 -23.64 15.48 35.75
CA ALA A 549 -23.91 16.89 35.48
C ALA A 549 -23.65 17.24 34.01
N PHE A 550 -22.58 16.69 33.43
CA PHE A 550 -22.17 16.96 32.05
C PHE A 550 -23.04 16.29 30.98
N GLN A 551 -23.69 15.16 31.26
CA GLN A 551 -24.46 14.41 30.23
C GLN A 551 -25.49 15.28 29.48
N ASN A 552 -26.24 16.12 30.19
CA ASN A 552 -27.25 16.97 29.57
C ASN A 552 -26.61 18.09 28.72
N GLU A 553 -25.48 18.62 29.17
CA GLU A 553 -24.69 19.59 28.42
C GLU A 553 -24.16 18.97 27.13
N LEU A 554 -23.55 17.79 27.21
CA LEU A 554 -23.05 17.03 26.06
C LEU A 554 -24.15 16.76 25.04
N LYS A 555 -25.35 16.33 25.48
CA LYS A 555 -26.50 16.13 24.57
C LYS A 555 -26.88 17.43 23.86
N THR A 556 -26.93 18.55 24.60
CA THR A 556 -27.29 19.85 24.05
C THR A 556 -26.29 20.32 23.00
N ILE A 557 -25.00 20.17 23.28
CA ILE A 557 -23.91 20.52 22.33
C ILE A 557 -23.96 19.61 21.11
N THR A 558 -24.18 18.32 21.30
CA THR A 558 -24.25 17.35 20.19
C THR A 558 -25.42 17.68 19.26
N LYS A 559 -26.60 17.98 19.81
CA LYS A 559 -27.75 18.44 19.03
C LYS A 559 -27.44 19.70 18.23
N ARG A 560 -26.85 20.71 18.88
CA ARG A 560 -26.44 21.95 18.22
C ARG A 560 -25.45 21.70 17.07
N ASN A 561 -24.55 20.74 17.22
CA ASN A 561 -23.58 20.38 16.19
C ASN A 561 -24.20 19.59 15.02
N LEU A 562 -25.36 18.96 15.23
CA LEU A 562 -26.10 18.23 14.20
C LEU A 562 -27.08 19.11 13.41
N ASP A 563 -27.53 20.22 14.01
CA ASP A 563 -28.37 21.21 13.33
C ASP A 563 -27.61 21.79 12.12
N ARG A 564 -28.02 21.37 10.91
CA ARG A 564 -27.42 21.79 9.64
C ARG A 564 -27.40 23.33 9.56
N GLY A 565 -26.23 23.91 9.33
CA GLY A 565 -26.07 25.33 9.03
C GLY A 565 -25.50 26.22 10.14
N MET A 566 -25.13 25.69 11.32
CA MET A 566 -24.59 26.52 12.42
C MET A 566 -25.50 27.71 12.79
N GLY A 567 -26.83 27.55 12.65
CA GLY A 567 -27.81 28.63 12.84
C GLY A 567 -28.04 29.54 11.64
N ILE A 568 -27.47 29.22 10.48
CA ILE A 568 -27.80 29.81 9.18
C ILE A 568 -28.79 28.88 8.50
N ASP A 569 -29.99 29.37 8.17
CA ASP A 569 -30.94 28.64 7.33
C ASP A 569 -30.29 28.38 5.96
N VAL A 570 -29.73 27.17 5.77
CA VAL A 570 -29.28 26.72 4.46
C VAL A 570 -30.54 26.34 3.70
N PRO A 571 -30.89 27.02 2.59
CA PRO A 571 -32.06 26.66 1.81
C PRO A 571 -31.92 25.20 1.40
N SER A 572 -32.89 24.37 1.76
CA SER A 572 -33.01 22.99 1.30
C SER A 572 -33.44 23.00 -0.18
N GLY A 573 -32.63 23.64 -1.02
CA GLY A 573 -32.84 23.78 -2.44
C GLY A 573 -32.41 22.50 -3.13
N ASN A 574 -33.37 21.89 -3.81
CA ASN A 574 -33.26 20.72 -4.67
C ASN A 574 -32.38 21.04 -5.92
N MET A 575 -31.12 21.42 -5.71
CA MET A 575 -30.13 21.65 -6.76
C MET A 575 -29.30 20.38 -6.90
N GLY A 576 -29.53 19.65 -8.01
CA GLY A 576 -28.98 18.34 -8.31
C GLY A 576 -27.46 18.31 -8.42
N ILE A 577 -26.80 18.20 -7.27
CA ILE A 577 -25.45 17.67 -7.14
C ILE A 577 -25.57 16.41 -6.29
N GLU A 578 -26.00 15.33 -6.93
CA GLU A 578 -25.76 13.98 -6.42
C GLU A 578 -24.26 13.71 -6.51
N ASN A 579 -23.57 13.71 -5.38
CA ASN A 579 -22.33 12.95 -5.22
C ASN A 579 -22.04 12.69 -3.73
N TYR A 580 -22.20 11.43 -3.34
CA TYR A 580 -21.47 10.71 -2.29
C TYR A 580 -21.16 11.48 -1.00
N MET A 581 -22.17 11.73 -0.17
CA MET A 581 -22.15 11.48 1.28
C MET A 581 -23.54 11.82 1.84
N ILE A 582 -24.17 10.82 2.48
CA ILE A 582 -25.44 10.93 3.22
C ILE A 582 -26.69 11.07 2.32
N GLN A 583 -27.08 9.98 1.66
CA GLN A 583 -28.50 9.76 1.35
C GLN A 583 -29.13 8.97 2.51
N SER A 584 -29.56 9.68 3.56
CA SER A 584 -30.55 9.17 4.49
C SER A 584 -31.93 9.65 4.05
N ASN A 585 -32.76 8.72 3.59
CA ASN A 585 -34.20 8.92 3.48
C ASN A 585 -34.78 9.07 4.89
N ALA A 586 -34.87 10.29 5.40
CA ALA A 586 -35.32 10.55 6.78
C ALA A 586 -36.43 11.61 6.84
N THR A 587 -37.67 11.13 6.97
CA THR A 587 -38.80 11.87 7.55
C THR A 587 -38.86 11.66 9.09
N GLY A 588 -37.76 11.21 9.70
CA GLY A 588 -37.60 11.04 11.15
C GLY A 588 -36.97 12.27 11.83
N ASP A 589 -37.23 12.42 13.12
CA ASP A 589 -36.71 13.48 13.99
C ASP A 589 -35.16 13.50 14.00
N GLN A 590 -34.55 14.29 13.10
CA GLN A 590 -33.10 14.40 12.89
C GLN A 590 -32.34 14.93 14.12
N THR A 591 -33.03 15.35 15.18
CA THR A 591 -32.43 15.93 16.39
C THR A 591 -32.20 14.93 17.52
N ASN A 592 -32.61 13.66 17.34
CA ASN A 592 -32.40 12.63 18.36
C ASN A 592 -30.94 12.15 18.39
N VAL A 593 -30.33 12.13 19.59
CA VAL A 593 -28.92 11.72 19.82
C VAL A 593 -28.82 10.51 20.75
N GLU A 594 -29.93 9.87 21.09
CA GLU A 594 -29.98 8.67 21.93
C GLU A 594 -29.76 7.38 21.13
N ILE A 595 -29.59 6.26 21.83
CA ILE A 595 -29.57 4.93 21.19
C ILE A 595 -30.81 4.78 20.30
N GLY A 596 -30.62 4.20 19.12
CA GLY A 596 -31.67 4.02 18.11
C GLY A 596 -31.84 5.20 17.16
N SER A 597 -31.20 6.34 17.42
CA SER A 597 -31.20 7.48 16.48
C SER A 597 -30.23 7.29 15.31
N GLU A 598 -30.39 8.08 14.24
CA GLU A 598 -29.45 8.09 13.10
C GLU A 598 -28.03 8.45 13.55
N PHE A 599 -27.89 9.44 14.43
CA PHE A 599 -26.60 9.79 15.02
C PHE A 599 -25.93 8.61 15.73
N ALA A 600 -26.69 7.82 16.51
CA ALA A 600 -26.14 6.65 17.19
C ALA A 600 -25.71 5.58 16.17
N LYS A 601 -26.50 5.36 15.10
CA LYS A 601 -26.15 4.45 14.00
C LYS A 601 -24.86 4.88 13.29
N ASP A 602 -24.73 6.16 12.95
CA ASP A 602 -23.54 6.72 12.31
C ASP A 602 -22.29 6.60 13.19
N MET A 603 -22.45 6.65 14.51
CA MET A 603 -21.38 6.39 15.47
C MET A 603 -21.04 4.91 15.66
N GLY A 604 -21.76 3.98 15.02
CA GLY A 604 -21.54 2.54 15.11
C GLY A 604 -22.34 1.83 16.21
N PHE A 605 -23.43 2.43 16.70
CA PHE A 605 -24.36 1.86 17.67
C PHE A 605 -25.69 1.49 17.00
N ALA A 606 -25.64 0.58 16.02
CA ALA A 606 -26.81 0.14 15.27
C ALA A 606 -27.69 -0.87 16.04
N ASP A 607 -27.18 -1.45 17.13
CA ASP A 607 -27.88 -2.51 17.86
C ASP A 607 -28.97 -1.94 18.78
N GLU A 608 -30.23 -2.29 18.51
CA GLU A 608 -31.33 -2.10 19.46
C GLU A 608 -31.23 -3.15 20.59
N ILE A 609 -30.69 -2.77 21.74
CA ILE A 609 -30.66 -3.65 22.94
C ILE A 609 -31.78 -3.21 23.90
N ALA A 610 -32.87 -3.96 23.91
CA ALA A 610 -33.89 -3.89 24.95
C ALA A 610 -33.47 -4.75 26.15
N TRP A 611 -33.08 -4.14 27.26
CA TRP A 611 -32.87 -4.85 28.52
C TRP A 611 -34.24 -5.23 29.10
N PRO A 612 -34.48 -6.50 29.47
CA PRO A 612 -35.68 -6.85 30.19
C PRO A 612 -35.67 -6.14 31.55
N ASP A 613 -36.70 -5.34 31.83
CA ASP A 613 -36.89 -4.71 33.14
C ASP A 613 -37.06 -5.81 34.19
N ASP A 614 -36.02 -6.05 34.98
CA ASP A 614 -36.12 -6.97 36.11
C ASP A 614 -36.92 -6.35 37.26
N ALA A 615 -37.99 -7.09 37.60
CA ALA A 615 -38.74 -7.09 38.85
C ALA A 615 -39.83 -6.03 39.08
N GLU A 616 -40.99 -6.22 38.42
CA GLU A 616 -42.27 -5.86 39.05
C GLU A 616 -42.51 -6.74 40.31
N PRO A 617 -42.97 -6.16 41.43
CA PRO A 617 -43.21 -6.89 42.66
C PRO A 617 -44.42 -7.82 42.52
N LYS A 618 -44.18 -9.14 42.70
CA LYS A 618 -45.18 -10.22 42.68
C LYS A 618 -46.46 -9.85 43.45
N LYS A 619 -47.53 -9.51 42.72
CA LYS A 619 -48.90 -9.41 43.26
C LYS A 619 -49.40 -10.80 43.68
N LYS A 620 -49.83 -10.90 44.95
CA LYS A 620 -50.36 -12.10 45.61
C LYS A 620 -51.52 -12.75 44.83
N LYS A 621 -51.35 -14.02 44.42
CA LYS A 621 -52.39 -14.89 43.84
C LYS A 621 -53.54 -15.12 44.85
N LYS A 622 -54.76 -14.68 44.49
CA LYS A 622 -56.00 -14.98 45.21
C LYS A 622 -56.67 -16.22 44.58
N LYS A 623 -56.80 -17.29 45.37
CA LYS A 623 -57.49 -18.56 45.03
C LYS A 623 -59.00 -18.36 44.80
N LYS A 624 -59.55 -18.91 43.71
CA LYS A 624 -60.94 -19.41 43.53
C LYS A 624 -61.06 -20.02 42.11
N LYS A 625 -61.83 -21.03 41.76
CA LYS A 625 -62.46 -22.22 42.39
C LYS A 625 -62.99 -23.04 41.20
N LYS A 626 -62.77 -24.36 41.18
CA LYS A 626 -63.23 -25.34 40.17
C LYS A 626 -64.73 -25.25 39.85
N LYS A 627 -65.13 -25.39 38.58
CA LYS A 627 -66.40 -26.05 38.17
C LYS A 627 -66.22 -26.80 36.84
N LYS A 628 -67.03 -27.85 36.65
CA LYS A 628 -66.79 -29.11 35.92
C LYS A 628 -67.84 -29.31 34.81
N LYS A 629 -67.53 -30.18 33.82
CA LYS A 629 -68.38 -30.84 32.77
C LYS A 629 -68.69 -29.95 31.54
N LYS A 630 -68.71 -30.44 30.28
CA LYS A 630 -69.25 -31.72 29.75
C LYS A 630 -68.67 -32.07 28.35
N LYS A 631 -68.93 -33.31 27.94
CA LYS A 631 -68.41 -34.20 26.88
C LYS A 631 -69.11 -34.06 25.50
N LYS A 632 -68.47 -34.66 24.46
CA LYS A 632 -68.87 -35.04 23.06
C LYS A 632 -68.35 -34.09 21.98
N GLY A 633 -67.77 -34.51 20.86
CA GLY A 633 -67.51 -35.84 20.28
C GLY A 633 -67.54 -35.75 18.74
N ASP A 634 -66.69 -36.53 18.06
CA ASP A 634 -66.74 -36.98 16.64
C ASP A 634 -66.76 -35.91 15.52
N ALA A 635 -66.32 -36.12 14.29
CA ALA A 635 -65.51 -37.11 13.57
C ALA A 635 -65.47 -36.62 12.09
N ASN A 636 -64.64 -37.27 11.27
CA ASN A 636 -64.51 -37.16 9.81
C ASN A 636 -63.80 -35.91 9.25
N GLY A 637 -62.88 -36.02 8.29
CA GLY A 637 -62.49 -37.20 7.52
C GLY A 637 -62.29 -36.82 6.05
N ASN A 638 -61.29 -37.46 5.44
CA ASN A 638 -60.94 -37.53 4.02
C ASN A 638 -60.33 -36.31 3.34
N ALA A 639 -59.45 -36.44 2.34
CA ALA A 639 -58.60 -37.50 1.78
C ALA A 639 -58.37 -37.06 0.32
N SER A 640 -57.14 -37.19 -0.17
CA SER A 640 -56.71 -37.41 -1.57
C SER A 640 -55.21 -37.04 -1.56
N GLU A 641 -54.26 -37.98 -1.48
CA GLU A 641 -53.80 -38.89 -2.57
C GLU A 641 -53.58 -38.09 -3.87
N SER A 642 -52.41 -38.14 -4.51
CA SER A 642 -51.63 -39.30 -4.93
C SER A 642 -50.23 -38.79 -5.32
N SER A 643 -49.16 -39.47 -4.86
CA SER A 643 -48.41 -40.53 -5.56
C SER A 643 -47.45 -39.92 -6.61
N GLU A 644 -46.24 -40.41 -6.83
CA GLU A 644 -45.57 -41.67 -6.50
C GLU A 644 -44.08 -41.38 -6.71
N SER A 645 -43.21 -41.82 -5.79
CA SER A 645 -42.39 -43.05 -5.92
C SER A 645 -41.30 -42.92 -6.98
N SER A 646 -40.09 -43.43 -6.83
CA SER A 646 -39.52 -44.53 -6.03
C SER A 646 -38.01 -44.42 -6.30
N GLY A 647 -37.08 -44.89 -5.50
CA GLY A 647 -37.04 -45.81 -4.37
C GLY A 647 -35.56 -45.84 -3.96
N ALA A 648 -35.27 -46.04 -2.67
CA ALA A 648 -35.15 -47.38 -2.07
C ALA A 648 -33.88 -48.07 -2.59
N GLU A 649 -32.98 -48.63 -1.80
CA GLU A 649 -32.94 -49.16 -0.43
C GLU A 649 -31.45 -49.54 -0.25
N GLY A 650 -30.88 -49.78 0.92
CA GLY A 650 -31.35 -50.06 2.27
C GLY A 650 -30.08 -50.26 3.13
N THR A 651 -30.16 -49.95 4.43
CA THR A 651 -30.05 -50.95 5.53
C THR A 651 -28.65 -51.59 5.62
N ASP A 652 -27.98 -51.58 6.76
CA ASP A 652 -28.48 -52.11 8.03
C ASP A 652 -27.45 -51.85 9.15
N ASP A 653 -27.96 -51.60 10.35
CA ASP A 653 -27.49 -51.98 11.71
C ASP A 653 -25.97 -52.18 11.96
N GLY A 654 -25.33 -51.60 12.98
CA GLY A 654 -25.79 -51.35 14.34
C GLY A 654 -25.32 -52.48 15.27
N GLU A 655 -24.23 -52.26 16.03
CA GLU A 655 -23.81 -52.91 17.31
C GLU A 655 -22.35 -52.47 17.60
N GLU A 656 -22.10 -51.66 18.64
CA GLU A 656 -21.65 -52.07 19.99
C GLU A 656 -20.43 -52.99 19.99
N ASP A 657 -19.25 -52.49 20.41
CA ASP A 657 -18.39 -53.22 21.35
C ASP A 657 -17.34 -52.30 22.02
N ASP A 658 -16.99 -52.72 23.24
CA ASP A 658 -16.11 -52.15 24.26
C ASP A 658 -14.68 -51.86 23.73
N GLY A 659 -13.96 -50.83 24.18
CA GLY A 659 -13.38 -50.71 25.52
C GLY A 659 -12.00 -51.38 25.56
N GLU A 660 -10.91 -50.60 25.57
CA GLU A 660 -9.67 -50.97 26.27
C GLU A 660 -8.73 -49.76 26.43
N GLU A 661 -8.36 -49.54 27.69
CA GLU A 661 -7.28 -48.69 28.17
C GLU A 661 -5.93 -49.35 27.81
N GLU A 662 -4.92 -48.55 27.47
CA GLU A 662 -3.53 -48.95 27.78
C GLU A 662 -2.66 -47.70 28.04
N ASP A 663 -2.26 -47.58 29.30
CA ASP A 663 -1.13 -46.79 29.78
C ASP A 663 0.19 -47.51 29.43
N GLY A 664 1.25 -46.74 29.15
CA GLY A 664 2.62 -47.11 29.50
C GLY A 664 3.67 -47.10 28.38
N GLU A 665 4.35 -45.96 28.18
CA GLU A 665 5.73 -45.69 28.65
C GLU A 665 6.12 -44.23 28.39
#